data_AF-A0A4D6N6V4-F1
#
_entry.id   AF-A0A4D6N6V4-F1
#
_cell.length_a   1.000
_cell.length_b   1.000
_cell.length_c   1.000
_cell.angle_alpha   90.00
_cell.angle_beta   90.00
_cell.angle_gamma   90.00
#
_symmetry.space_group_name_H-M   'P 1'
#
loop_
_entity.id
_entity.type
_entity.pdbx_description
1 polymer ?
#
loop_
_entity_poly.entity_id
_entity_poly.type
_entity_poly.pdbx_seq_one_letter_code
_entity_poly.pdbx_strand_id
1 'polypeptide(L)'
;MPAKDDSSDKEKCLDLFLKIGLDERTARNTVANNKVTANLTSVINEAAVTDGCSRTVGNLLYTVATKYPANALPHRPTLLQYIVSSKVKTTAQLDAALSFLSTTGLENLDLKTFEEACGVGIEVSTEDIKQAVSEVVEENKATILELRYRTNVGELLGYVRKRLPWGDAKVAKQLVDAKLYELLGERTAADDEKPSKKKKEKPAKVEDKAPVATPEKSPEEDLNPYLIFPNPEENFKVHTEVPFSDGSILRCCNTKALLDKHLKATGGKVLTRFPPEPNGYLHIGHAKAMFIDFGLAKDRDGGCYLRYDDTNPEAEKKEYIDHIEEIVQWMGWKPFKITYTSDYFQELYELAVELIKRGHAYVDHQTPDEIKEYREKKMNSPWRDRPISESLKLFEDMKSGLVEEGKATLRMKQDMQSDNYNMYDLIAYRIKFTPHPHAGDKWCIYPSYDYAHCIVDSLENITHSLCTLEFETRRASYYWLLHALGIYQPYVWEYSRLNVSNTVMSKRKLNRLVTEKWVDGWDDPRLMTLAGLRRRGMTPTAINAFVRGIGITRSDGTLISVERLEYHVREELNRTAPRAMVVLHPLKVVITNLEANSAIEVDAKIWPDAKADDASAFYKIPFSNVVYIERSDFRMKDSKDYYGLAPGKSAILRYAFPIKCTEVILADDNETILEIRAEYDPSKKTKPKGVLHWVSQPSPGVDPLKVEIRLFERLFISENPAELDNWLGDLNPNSKVIIPGAYGVSSLRNAKVGDNFQFERLGYFVVDQDSTPEKLVFNRTVTLKDSYSKGGK
;
A
#
# COMPACT_ATOMS: atom_id res chain seq x y z
N MET A 1 -5.77 51.65 -3.33
CA MET A 1 -5.52 50.55 -4.31
C MET A 1 -5.44 49.26 -3.53
N PRO A 2 -6.36 48.31 -3.70
CA PRO A 2 -6.36 47.08 -2.91
C PRO A 2 -5.21 46.17 -3.37
N ALA A 3 -4.53 45.55 -2.40
CA ALA A 3 -3.52 44.54 -2.65
C ALA A 3 -4.15 43.37 -3.41
N LYS A 4 -3.60 43.04 -4.59
CA LYS A 4 -4.01 41.88 -5.38
C LYS A 4 -3.77 40.61 -4.56
N ASP A 5 -4.74 39.71 -4.67
CA ASP A 5 -4.84 38.42 -3.98
C ASP A 5 -3.77 37.43 -4.49
N ASP A 6 -2.56 37.53 -3.93
CA ASP A 6 -1.37 36.71 -4.28
C ASP A 6 -1.56 35.21 -3.95
N SER A 7 -2.61 34.86 -3.19
CA SER A 7 -2.96 33.49 -2.81
C SER A 7 -3.63 32.72 -3.95
N SER A 8 -4.60 33.35 -4.64
CA SER A 8 -5.38 32.71 -5.72
C SER A 8 -4.52 32.36 -6.93
N ASP A 9 -3.56 33.21 -7.28
CA ASP A 9 -2.72 33.01 -8.47
C ASP A 9 -1.65 31.93 -8.27
N LYS A 10 -1.17 31.74 -7.03
CA LYS A 10 -0.26 30.66 -6.67
C LYS A 10 -0.95 29.29 -6.73
N GLU A 11 -2.22 29.20 -6.33
CA GLU A 11 -2.98 27.96 -6.39
C GLU A 11 -3.29 27.54 -7.85
N LYS A 12 -3.56 28.50 -8.73
CA LYS A 12 -3.70 28.24 -10.18
C LYS A 12 -2.41 27.77 -10.83
N CYS A 13 -1.26 28.37 -10.46
CA CYS A 13 0.04 27.92 -10.96
C CYS A 13 0.37 26.52 -10.45
N LEU A 14 0.01 26.19 -9.21
CA LEU A 14 0.20 24.85 -8.65
C LEU A 14 -0.59 23.80 -9.46
N ASP A 15 -1.86 24.05 -9.73
CA ASP A 15 -2.71 23.17 -10.56
C ASP A 15 -2.12 22.98 -11.97
N LEU A 16 -1.66 24.07 -12.60
CA LEU A 16 -1.02 24.03 -13.91
C LEU A 16 0.27 23.18 -13.92
N PHE A 17 1.10 23.29 -12.88
CA PHE A 17 2.36 22.54 -12.78
C PHE A 17 2.13 21.06 -12.49
N LEU A 18 1.10 20.72 -11.73
CA LEU A 18 0.69 19.33 -11.51
C LEU A 18 0.14 18.70 -12.80
N LYS A 19 -0.61 19.45 -13.62
CA LYS A 19 -1.16 18.96 -14.90
C LYS A 19 -0.10 18.57 -15.94
N ILE A 20 1.07 19.21 -15.92
CA ILE A 20 2.20 18.81 -16.77
C ILE A 20 3.02 17.65 -16.17
N GLY A 21 2.60 17.10 -15.02
CA GLY A 21 3.20 15.91 -14.42
C GLY A 21 4.40 16.18 -13.50
N LEU A 22 4.60 17.41 -13.00
CA LEU A 22 5.58 17.65 -11.93
C LEU A 22 5.10 17.02 -10.63
N ASP A 23 6.01 16.44 -9.86
CA ASP A 23 5.68 15.92 -8.54
C ASP A 23 5.27 17.05 -7.59
N GLU A 24 4.43 16.74 -6.62
CA GLU A 24 3.80 17.75 -5.76
C GLU A 24 4.82 18.57 -4.97
N ARG A 25 5.93 17.95 -4.56
CA ARG A 25 7.01 18.65 -3.85
C ARG A 25 7.70 19.65 -4.78
N THR A 26 8.07 19.25 -5.98
CA THR A 26 8.70 20.14 -6.98
C THR A 26 7.74 21.24 -7.42
N ALA A 27 6.47 20.94 -7.64
CA ALA A 27 5.46 21.94 -8.02
C ALA A 27 5.26 22.99 -6.92
N ARG A 28 5.12 22.58 -5.65
CA ARG A 28 5.01 23.50 -4.50
C ARG A 28 6.28 24.35 -4.31
N ASN A 29 7.46 23.74 -4.40
CA ASN A 29 8.74 24.46 -4.35
C ASN A 29 8.89 25.45 -5.50
N THR A 30 8.36 25.10 -6.67
CA THR A 30 8.41 25.96 -7.86
C THR A 30 7.50 27.16 -7.68
N VAL A 31 6.25 26.96 -7.22
CA VAL A 31 5.30 28.04 -6.91
C VAL A 31 5.85 29.02 -5.87
N ALA A 32 6.66 28.53 -4.92
CA ALA A 32 7.34 29.36 -3.93
C ALA A 32 8.43 30.27 -4.53
N ASN A 33 8.93 29.98 -5.74
CA ASN A 33 9.93 30.78 -6.43
C ASN A 33 9.30 31.57 -7.59
N ASN A 34 8.89 32.81 -7.32
CA ASN A 34 8.19 33.68 -8.27
C ASN A 34 8.84 33.77 -9.67
N LYS A 35 10.18 33.74 -9.75
CA LYS A 35 10.90 33.80 -11.04
C LYS A 35 10.73 32.50 -11.83
N VAL A 36 10.87 31.35 -11.17
CA VAL A 36 10.71 30.05 -11.82
C VAL A 36 9.24 29.79 -12.14
N THR A 37 8.31 30.22 -11.27
CA THR A 37 6.86 30.20 -11.52
C THR A 37 6.51 30.93 -12.81
N ALA A 38 6.96 32.18 -12.97
CA ALA A 38 6.66 32.98 -14.16
C ALA A 38 7.26 32.34 -15.44
N ASN A 39 8.51 31.87 -15.37
CA ASN A 39 9.16 31.22 -16.48
C ASN A 39 8.49 29.91 -16.91
N LEU A 40 8.12 29.07 -15.93
CA LEU A 40 7.48 27.80 -16.20
C LEU A 40 6.08 27.98 -16.78
N THR A 41 5.28 28.90 -16.24
CA THR A 41 3.97 29.24 -16.80
C THR A 41 4.08 29.76 -18.24
N SER A 42 5.07 30.59 -18.55
CA SER A 42 5.36 31.04 -19.92
C SER A 42 5.73 29.87 -20.84
N VAL A 43 6.60 28.97 -20.39
CA VAL A 43 7.01 27.77 -21.15
C VAL A 43 5.84 26.83 -21.42
N ILE A 44 4.95 26.60 -20.44
CA ILE A 44 3.77 25.74 -20.59
C ILE A 44 2.79 26.32 -21.62
N ASN A 45 2.54 27.63 -21.55
CA ASN A 45 1.67 28.32 -22.50
C ASN A 45 2.26 28.29 -23.92
N GLU A 46 3.56 28.53 -24.07
CA GLU A 46 4.25 28.48 -25.37
C GLU A 46 4.30 27.07 -25.96
N ALA A 47 4.41 26.05 -25.12
CA ALA A 47 4.35 24.66 -25.53
C ALA A 47 2.90 24.19 -25.86
N ALA A 48 1.89 25.01 -25.57
CA ALA A 48 0.46 24.69 -25.75
C ALA A 48 0.01 23.41 -25.01
N VAL A 49 0.52 23.19 -23.79
CA VAL A 49 0.22 22.00 -22.96
C VAL A 49 -0.51 22.35 -21.65
N THR A 50 -1.30 23.42 -21.65
CA THR A 50 -2.06 23.87 -20.47
C THR A 50 -3.10 22.86 -19.98
N ASP A 51 -3.57 21.99 -20.88
CA ASP A 51 -4.51 20.90 -20.58
C ASP A 51 -3.82 19.61 -20.10
N GLY A 52 -2.48 19.61 -20.04
CA GLY A 52 -1.64 18.53 -19.52
C GLY A 52 -0.72 17.88 -20.56
N CYS A 53 0.31 17.17 -20.07
CA CYS A 53 1.23 16.37 -20.88
C CYS A 53 1.85 15.23 -20.05
N SER A 54 2.66 14.37 -20.69
CA SER A 54 3.36 13.31 -19.96
C SER A 54 4.41 13.89 -19.01
N ARG A 55 4.64 13.22 -17.86
CA ARG A 55 5.66 13.64 -16.88
C ARG A 55 7.06 13.77 -17.48
N THR A 56 7.39 12.96 -18.48
CA THR A 56 8.66 13.07 -19.21
C THR A 56 8.76 14.42 -19.93
N VAL A 57 7.72 14.81 -20.66
CA VAL A 57 7.63 16.13 -21.32
C VAL A 57 7.64 17.25 -20.26
N GLY A 58 6.86 17.13 -19.20
CA GLY A 58 6.82 18.11 -18.10
C GLY A 58 8.16 18.36 -17.42
N ASN A 59 8.93 17.30 -17.14
CA ASN A 59 10.26 17.41 -16.55
C ASN A 59 11.27 18.12 -17.50
N LEU A 60 11.15 17.88 -18.81
CA LEU A 60 11.97 18.58 -19.81
C LEU A 60 11.55 20.05 -19.92
N LEU A 61 10.25 20.37 -19.92
CA LEU A 61 9.73 21.73 -19.88
C LEU A 61 10.17 22.49 -18.62
N TYR A 62 10.20 21.82 -17.47
CA TYR A 62 10.75 22.36 -16.22
C TYR A 62 12.24 22.69 -16.32
N THR A 63 13.00 21.81 -16.97
CA THR A 63 14.42 22.04 -17.22
C THR A 63 14.63 23.23 -18.17
N VAL A 64 13.80 23.38 -19.19
CA VAL A 64 13.80 24.58 -20.06
C VAL A 64 13.50 25.83 -19.23
N ALA A 65 12.45 25.83 -18.39
CA ALA A 65 12.08 27.00 -17.59
C ALA A 65 13.19 27.46 -16.63
N THR A 66 14.07 26.55 -16.20
CA THR A 66 15.14 26.82 -15.23
C THR A 66 16.51 27.06 -15.86
N LYS A 67 16.80 26.47 -17.02
CA LYS A 67 18.16 26.47 -17.63
C LYS A 67 18.23 27.09 -19.02
N TYR A 68 17.14 27.55 -19.62
CA TYR A 68 17.17 28.05 -20.99
C TYR A 68 18.07 29.28 -21.14
N PRO A 69 18.98 29.30 -22.14
CA PRO A 69 19.92 30.40 -22.33
C PRO A 69 19.22 31.70 -22.72
N ALA A 70 19.45 32.76 -21.95
CA ALA A 70 18.77 34.05 -22.13
C ALA A 70 19.12 34.75 -23.46
N ASN A 71 20.28 34.46 -24.05
CA ASN A 71 20.74 35.00 -25.33
C ASN A 71 20.09 34.32 -26.55
N ALA A 72 19.28 33.27 -26.38
CA ALA A 72 18.67 32.50 -27.47
C ALA A 72 17.15 32.36 -27.35
N LEU A 73 16.50 33.28 -26.64
CA LEU A 73 15.04 33.28 -26.41
C LEU A 73 14.16 33.14 -27.69
N PRO A 74 14.52 33.71 -28.85
CA PRO A 74 13.72 33.55 -30.07
C PRO A 74 13.53 32.09 -30.53
N HIS A 75 14.44 31.19 -30.15
CA HIS A 75 14.41 29.78 -30.54
C HIS A 75 13.65 28.87 -29.57
N ARG A 76 13.17 29.42 -28.44
CA ARG A 76 12.50 28.63 -27.39
C ARG A 76 11.26 27.91 -27.93
N PRO A 77 10.36 28.55 -28.70
CA PRO A 77 9.18 27.87 -29.25
C PRO A 77 9.53 26.65 -30.10
N THR A 78 10.60 26.74 -30.90
CA THR A 78 11.09 25.62 -31.71
C THR A 78 11.51 24.46 -30.82
N LEU A 79 12.36 24.68 -29.80
CA LEU A 79 12.77 23.61 -28.87
C LEU A 79 11.56 22.98 -28.16
N LEU A 80 10.57 23.78 -27.76
CA LEU A 80 9.37 23.29 -27.11
C LEU A 80 8.57 22.34 -28.02
N GLN A 81 8.44 22.66 -29.31
CA GLN A 81 7.80 21.78 -30.28
C GLN A 81 8.53 20.42 -30.40
N TYR A 82 9.85 20.41 -30.35
CA TYR A 82 10.65 19.17 -30.40
C TYR A 82 10.49 18.32 -29.14
N ILE A 83 10.31 18.94 -27.97
CA ILE A 83 10.04 18.23 -26.72
C ILE A 83 8.62 17.65 -26.75
N VAL A 84 7.61 18.43 -27.13
CA VAL A 84 6.20 17.98 -27.18
C VAL A 84 6.00 16.86 -28.21
N SER A 85 6.67 16.94 -29.36
CA SER A 85 6.66 15.88 -30.39
C SER A 85 7.56 14.69 -30.07
N SER A 86 8.17 14.64 -28.88
CA SER A 86 9.09 13.57 -28.44
C SER A 86 10.33 13.34 -29.32
N LYS A 87 10.71 14.34 -30.12
CA LYS A 87 11.99 14.35 -30.87
C LYS A 87 13.20 14.56 -29.96
N VAL A 88 13.03 15.38 -28.91
CA VAL A 88 13.98 15.51 -27.80
C VAL A 88 13.35 14.83 -26.59
N LYS A 89 13.83 13.62 -26.27
CA LYS A 89 13.20 12.72 -25.30
C LYS A 89 14.05 12.47 -24.04
N THR A 90 15.34 12.81 -24.07
CA THR A 90 16.26 12.60 -22.93
C THR A 90 16.86 13.91 -22.43
N THR A 91 17.29 13.92 -21.17
CA THR A 91 18.01 15.07 -20.58
C THR A 91 19.32 15.37 -21.30
N ALA A 92 20.01 14.35 -21.83
CA ALA A 92 21.25 14.55 -22.59
C ALA A 92 20.99 15.30 -23.90
N GLN A 93 19.94 14.92 -24.64
CA GLN A 93 19.51 15.63 -25.86
C GLN A 93 19.09 17.06 -25.54
N LEU A 94 18.38 17.28 -24.42
CA LEU A 94 18.00 18.63 -23.99
C LEU A 94 19.22 19.47 -23.60
N ASP A 95 20.16 18.95 -22.82
CA ASP A 95 21.38 19.67 -22.42
C ASP A 95 22.22 20.06 -23.65
N ALA A 96 22.31 19.19 -24.66
CA ALA A 96 22.97 19.50 -25.92
C ALA A 96 22.24 20.57 -26.72
N ALA A 97 20.90 20.52 -26.79
CA ALA A 97 20.09 21.54 -27.42
C ALA A 97 20.28 22.91 -26.74
N LEU A 98 20.28 22.95 -25.41
CA LEU A 98 20.55 24.18 -24.66
C LEU A 98 21.97 24.72 -24.91
N SER A 99 22.97 23.83 -25.00
CA SER A 99 24.36 24.22 -25.29
C SER A 99 24.53 24.76 -26.72
N PHE A 100 23.87 24.14 -27.70
CA PHE A 100 23.88 24.59 -29.09
C PHE A 100 23.22 25.97 -29.19
N LEU A 101 22.01 26.12 -28.65
CA LEU A 101 21.26 27.38 -28.66
C LEU A 101 22.02 28.51 -27.93
N SER A 102 22.68 28.21 -26.82
CA SER A 102 23.54 29.17 -26.11
C SER A 102 24.69 29.69 -26.99
N THR A 103 25.19 28.86 -27.90
CA THR A 103 26.27 29.23 -28.85
C THR A 103 25.72 29.99 -30.06
N THR A 104 24.58 29.56 -30.61
CA THR A 104 23.91 30.20 -31.75
C THR A 104 23.37 31.60 -31.38
N GLY A 105 22.93 31.80 -30.13
CA GLY A 105 22.44 33.09 -29.66
C GLY A 105 21.21 33.56 -30.43
N LEU A 106 21.31 34.71 -31.10
CA LEU A 106 20.22 35.34 -31.88
C LEU A 106 20.31 35.04 -33.39
N GLU A 107 21.29 34.25 -33.82
CA GLU A 107 21.46 33.90 -35.23
C GLU A 107 20.34 32.96 -35.72
N ASN A 108 20.07 32.95 -37.02
CA ASN A 108 19.03 32.07 -37.56
C ASN A 108 19.36 30.59 -37.29
N LEU A 109 18.42 29.89 -36.66
CA LEU A 109 18.58 28.48 -36.31
C LEU A 109 18.46 27.61 -37.57
N ASP A 110 19.58 27.09 -38.06
CA ASP A 110 19.55 26.02 -39.06
C ASP A 110 19.08 24.73 -38.40
N LEU A 111 17.86 24.29 -38.78
CA LEU A 111 17.21 23.14 -38.18
C LEU A 111 17.98 21.84 -38.41
N LYS A 112 18.72 21.73 -39.52
CA LYS A 112 19.47 20.50 -39.82
C LYS A 112 20.66 20.34 -38.90
N THR A 113 21.48 21.38 -38.75
CA THR A 113 22.61 21.37 -37.81
C THR A 113 22.16 21.29 -36.37
N PHE A 114 21.00 21.88 -36.04
CA PHE A 114 20.38 21.73 -34.72
C PHE A 114 19.94 20.28 -34.44
N GLU A 115 19.21 19.64 -35.36
CA GLU A 115 18.78 18.23 -35.21
C GLU A 115 19.99 17.29 -35.06
N GLU A 116 21.05 17.49 -35.86
CA GLU A 116 22.31 16.73 -35.78
C GLU A 116 23.03 16.94 -34.44
N ALA A 117 23.14 18.19 -33.97
CA ALA A 117 23.81 18.52 -32.70
C ALA A 117 23.05 18.00 -31.47
N CYS A 118 21.73 17.86 -31.57
CA CYS A 118 20.87 17.38 -30.48
C CYS A 118 20.62 15.88 -30.51
N GLY A 119 21.12 15.17 -31.53
CA GLY A 119 20.86 13.75 -31.72
C GLY A 119 19.39 13.42 -31.94
N VAL A 120 18.66 14.29 -32.62
CA VAL A 120 17.25 14.05 -32.98
C VAL A 120 17.20 12.93 -34.03
N GLY A 121 16.37 11.92 -33.78
CA GLY A 121 16.27 10.74 -34.66
C GLY A 121 17.40 9.72 -34.49
N ILE A 122 18.38 9.97 -33.62
CA ILE A 122 19.41 8.98 -33.27
C ILE A 122 18.84 8.07 -32.18
N GLU A 123 18.61 6.81 -32.53
CA GLU A 123 18.29 5.76 -31.58
C GLU A 123 19.53 4.89 -31.38
N VAL A 124 20.07 4.90 -30.17
CA VAL A 124 21.21 4.06 -29.81
C VAL A 124 20.64 2.74 -29.27
N SER A 125 20.81 1.66 -30.03
CA SER A 125 20.36 0.34 -29.59
C SER A 125 21.23 -0.20 -28.46
N THR A 126 20.72 -1.18 -27.74
CA THR A 126 21.50 -1.90 -26.72
C THR A 126 22.73 -2.59 -27.31
N GLU A 127 22.65 -3.03 -28.58
CA GLU A 127 23.77 -3.68 -29.27
C GLU A 127 24.87 -2.66 -29.63
N ASP A 128 24.51 -1.44 -30.02
CA ASP A 128 25.48 -0.36 -30.26
C ASP A 128 26.24 0.00 -28.97
N ILE A 129 25.53 0.10 -27.84
CA ILE A 129 26.15 0.34 -26.53
C ILE A 129 27.10 -0.80 -26.17
N LYS A 130 26.68 -2.04 -26.39
CA LYS A 130 27.50 -3.24 -26.12
C LYS A 130 28.74 -3.29 -27.00
N GLN A 131 28.64 -2.90 -28.26
CA GLN A 131 29.79 -2.78 -29.16
C GLN A 131 30.76 -1.69 -28.67
N ALA A 132 30.28 -0.47 -28.40
CA ALA A 132 31.12 0.63 -27.94
C ALA A 132 31.80 0.33 -26.59
N VAL A 133 31.08 -0.34 -25.67
CA VAL A 133 31.65 -0.83 -24.40
C VAL A 133 32.74 -1.86 -24.65
N SER A 134 32.53 -2.81 -25.57
CA SER A 134 33.53 -3.83 -25.88
C SER A 134 34.79 -3.23 -26.48
N GLU A 135 34.67 -2.25 -27.38
CA GLU A 135 35.82 -1.55 -27.96
C GLU A 135 36.58 -0.71 -26.92
N VAL A 136 35.88 0.03 -26.06
CA VAL A 136 36.51 0.82 -24.99
C VAL A 136 37.25 -0.07 -24.00
N VAL A 137 36.68 -1.23 -23.64
CA VAL A 137 37.33 -2.20 -22.76
C VAL A 137 38.56 -2.81 -23.44
N GLU A 138 38.49 -3.14 -24.73
CA GLU A 138 39.64 -3.71 -25.46
C GLU A 138 40.78 -2.70 -25.64
N GLU A 139 40.48 -1.43 -25.93
CA GLU A 139 41.49 -0.37 -26.04
C GLU A 139 42.19 -0.06 -24.72
N ASN A 140 41.48 -0.19 -23.61
CA ASN A 140 42.02 0.02 -22.26
C ASN A 140 42.49 -1.28 -21.61
N LYS A 141 42.50 -2.40 -22.34
CA LYS A 141 42.73 -3.75 -21.80
C LYS A 141 44.06 -3.91 -21.10
N ALA A 142 45.14 -3.32 -21.63
CA ALA A 142 46.46 -3.39 -20.99
C ALA A 142 46.43 -2.75 -19.59
N THR A 143 45.85 -1.56 -19.49
CA THR A 143 45.66 -0.83 -18.22
C THR A 143 44.69 -1.57 -17.29
N ILE A 144 43.62 -2.14 -17.83
CA ILE A 144 42.62 -2.92 -17.08
C ILE A 144 43.25 -4.18 -16.49
N LEU A 145 44.09 -4.90 -17.23
CA LEU A 145 44.77 -6.08 -16.74
C LEU A 145 45.84 -5.75 -15.69
N GLU A 146 46.53 -4.62 -15.83
CA GLU A 146 47.53 -4.14 -14.86
C GLU A 146 46.87 -3.67 -13.55
N LEU A 147 45.84 -2.85 -13.62
CA LEU A 147 45.17 -2.25 -12.45
C LEU A 147 44.03 -3.12 -11.90
N ARG A 148 43.59 -4.14 -12.65
CA ARG A 148 42.41 -4.97 -12.36
C ARG A 148 41.22 -4.11 -11.94
N TYR A 149 40.60 -4.42 -10.80
CA TYR A 149 39.42 -3.70 -10.31
C TYR A 149 39.71 -2.31 -9.73
N ARG A 150 40.97 -1.89 -9.69
CA ARG A 150 41.37 -0.51 -9.37
C ARG A 150 41.25 0.42 -10.56
N THR A 151 40.94 -0.12 -11.75
CA THR A 151 40.66 0.70 -12.94
C THR A 151 39.48 1.63 -12.69
N ASN A 152 39.62 2.89 -13.08
CA ASN A 152 38.58 3.88 -12.88
C ASN A 152 37.40 3.65 -13.84
N VAL A 153 36.36 2.97 -13.36
CA VAL A 153 35.13 2.71 -14.12
C VAL A 153 34.47 4.01 -14.61
N GLY A 154 34.58 5.11 -13.85
CA GLY A 154 34.07 6.41 -14.26
C GLY A 154 34.77 6.96 -15.51
N GLU A 155 36.04 6.64 -15.69
CA GLU A 155 36.82 7.03 -16.87
C GLU A 155 36.41 6.20 -18.10
N LEU A 156 36.25 4.88 -17.93
CA LEU A 156 35.75 3.98 -18.99
C LEU A 156 34.35 4.41 -19.46
N LEU A 157 33.45 4.74 -18.54
CA LEU A 157 32.14 5.29 -18.88
C LEU A 157 32.23 6.64 -19.57
N GLY A 158 33.23 7.45 -19.22
CA GLY A 158 33.55 8.68 -19.94
C GLY A 158 33.94 8.43 -21.41
N TYR A 159 34.72 7.38 -21.69
CA TYR A 159 35.07 7.00 -23.06
C TYR A 159 33.87 6.45 -23.84
N VAL A 160 33.03 5.63 -23.22
CA VAL A 160 31.78 5.14 -23.85
C VAL A 160 30.86 6.32 -24.18
N ARG A 161 30.71 7.26 -23.26
CA ARG A 161 29.88 8.47 -23.46
C ARG A 161 30.41 9.38 -24.57
N LYS A 162 31.73 9.41 -24.81
CA LYS A 162 32.31 10.15 -25.95
C LYS A 162 31.95 9.52 -27.30
N ARG A 163 31.81 8.19 -27.37
CA ARG A 163 31.43 7.46 -28.60
C ARG A 163 29.92 7.49 -28.85
N LEU A 164 29.15 7.28 -27.79
CA LEU A 164 27.69 7.23 -27.83
C LEU A 164 27.12 8.29 -26.88
N PRO A 165 27.15 9.57 -27.25
CA PRO A 165 26.68 10.67 -26.40
C PRO A 165 25.20 10.56 -26.03
N TRP A 166 24.41 9.86 -26.86
CA TRP A 166 22.97 9.67 -26.69
C TRP A 166 22.59 8.28 -26.14
N GLY A 167 23.57 7.43 -25.83
CA GLY A 167 23.35 6.10 -25.28
C GLY A 167 22.88 6.14 -23.83
N ASP A 168 22.11 5.12 -23.41
CA ASP A 168 21.67 5.00 -22.03
C ASP A 168 22.88 4.71 -21.11
N ALA A 169 23.21 5.69 -20.25
CA ALA A 169 24.35 5.62 -19.34
C ALA A 169 24.22 4.50 -18.29
N LYS A 170 22.99 4.11 -17.92
CA LYS A 170 22.75 3.01 -16.98
C LYS A 170 23.05 1.67 -17.66
N VAL A 171 22.61 1.49 -18.90
CA VAL A 171 22.92 0.29 -19.71
C VAL A 171 24.42 0.20 -19.98
N ALA A 172 25.06 1.31 -20.36
CA ALA A 172 26.51 1.35 -20.54
C ALA A 172 27.28 0.93 -19.28
N LYS A 173 26.86 1.40 -18.10
CA LYS A 173 27.46 0.99 -16.82
C LYS A 173 27.33 -0.51 -16.57
N GLN A 174 26.14 -1.07 -16.73
CA GLN A 174 25.90 -2.49 -16.54
C GLN A 174 26.79 -3.35 -17.45
N LEU A 175 26.94 -2.94 -18.71
CA LEU A 175 27.76 -3.64 -19.69
C LEU A 175 29.27 -3.51 -19.40
N VAL A 176 29.75 -2.34 -18.95
CA VAL A 176 31.15 -2.17 -18.52
C VAL A 176 31.45 -3.05 -17.31
N ASP A 177 30.56 -3.07 -16.31
CA ASP A 177 30.73 -3.91 -15.12
C ASP A 177 30.76 -5.40 -15.49
N ALA A 178 29.89 -5.84 -16.41
CA ALA A 178 29.85 -7.21 -16.92
C ALA A 178 31.14 -7.58 -17.70
N LYS A 179 31.63 -6.69 -18.58
CA LYS A 179 32.85 -6.92 -19.36
C LYS A 179 34.12 -6.92 -18.51
N LEU A 180 34.19 -6.07 -17.49
CA LEU A 180 35.28 -6.10 -16.52
C LEU A 180 35.30 -7.42 -15.74
N TYR A 181 34.13 -7.93 -15.35
CA TYR A 181 34.03 -9.23 -14.70
C TYR A 181 34.46 -10.39 -15.62
N GLU A 182 34.02 -10.38 -16.89
CA GLU A 182 34.44 -11.37 -17.88
C GLU A 182 35.97 -11.38 -18.09
N LEU A 183 36.60 -10.20 -18.09
CA LEU A 183 38.03 -10.06 -18.34
C LEU A 183 38.91 -10.32 -17.11
N LEU A 184 38.46 -9.95 -15.91
CA LEU A 184 39.27 -9.96 -14.68
C LEU A 184 38.97 -11.14 -13.74
N GLY A 185 37.82 -11.79 -13.90
CA GLY A 185 37.33 -12.83 -12.99
C GLY A 185 36.94 -12.26 -11.63
N GLU A 186 36.86 -13.10 -10.59
CA GLU A 186 36.46 -12.64 -9.25
C GLU A 186 37.42 -11.59 -8.67
N ARG A 187 36.86 -10.65 -7.87
CA ARG A 187 37.65 -9.71 -7.06
C ARG A 187 38.42 -10.47 -6.00
N THR A 188 39.71 -10.20 -5.89
CA THR A 188 40.62 -10.82 -4.91
C THR A 188 41.03 -9.78 -3.86
N ALA A 189 41.51 -10.24 -2.71
CA ALA A 189 42.01 -9.33 -1.66
C ALA A 189 43.16 -8.41 -2.13
N ALA A 190 43.93 -8.84 -3.15
CA ALA A 190 44.94 -8.03 -3.79
C ALA A 190 44.34 -6.82 -4.53
N ASP A 191 43.10 -6.88 -5.02
CA ASP A 191 42.45 -5.75 -5.70
C ASP A 191 42.13 -4.59 -4.73
N ASP A 192 41.98 -4.88 -3.43
CA ASP A 192 41.65 -3.93 -2.37
C ASP A 192 42.89 -3.30 -1.68
N GLU A 193 44.10 -3.78 -2.00
CA GLU A 193 45.34 -3.18 -1.46
C GLU A 193 45.57 -1.78 -2.06
N LYS A 194 45.75 -0.77 -1.20
CA LYS A 194 46.08 0.58 -1.67
C LYS A 194 47.52 0.63 -2.20
N PRO A 195 47.80 1.16 -3.40
CA PRO A 195 49.17 1.32 -3.88
C PRO A 195 49.98 2.19 -2.92
N SER A 196 51.21 1.78 -2.61
CA SER A 196 52.12 2.50 -1.72
C SER A 196 52.52 3.84 -2.35
N LYS A 197 52.02 4.93 -1.76
CA LYS A 197 52.34 6.31 -2.20
C LYS A 197 53.81 6.63 -1.92
N LYS A 198 54.61 6.89 -2.96
CA LYS A 198 55.81 7.75 -2.83
C LYS A 198 55.37 9.15 -2.37
N LYS A 199 56.02 9.65 -1.32
CA LYS A 199 55.74 10.93 -0.63
C LYS A 199 55.80 12.13 -1.58
N LYS A 200 54.73 12.93 -1.60
CA LYS A 200 54.78 14.40 -1.74
C LYS A 200 53.83 15.02 -0.71
N GLU A 201 54.29 16.12 -0.12
CA GLU A 201 53.78 16.78 1.10
C GLU A 201 52.36 17.35 0.97
N LYS A 202 51.66 17.41 2.12
CA LYS A 202 50.34 18.05 2.32
C LYS A 202 50.46 19.57 2.46
N PRO A 203 49.39 20.30 2.12
CA PRO A 203 48.71 21.11 3.14
C PRO A 203 47.30 20.59 3.49
N ALA A 204 46.76 21.10 4.59
CA ALA A 204 45.75 20.47 5.45
C ALA A 204 44.29 20.98 5.30
N LYS A 205 43.35 20.08 5.65
CA LYS A 205 41.96 20.17 6.22
C LYS A 205 40.95 21.14 5.55
N VAL A 206 39.67 20.80 5.33
CA VAL A 206 38.62 20.41 6.32
C VAL A 206 37.47 19.59 5.68
N GLU A 207 37.06 18.56 6.44
CA GLU A 207 35.79 17.82 6.67
C GLU A 207 34.67 17.54 5.63
N ASP A 208 34.21 16.29 5.73
CA ASP A 208 33.18 15.49 5.04
C ASP A 208 31.72 15.96 5.33
N LYS A 209 30.84 16.06 4.33
CA LYS A 209 29.98 15.03 3.67
C LYS A 209 28.87 14.42 4.53
N ALA A 210 27.64 14.83 4.22
CA ALA A 210 26.42 14.04 4.38
C ALA A 210 26.12 13.26 3.08
N PRO A 211 25.59 12.01 3.13
CA PRO A 211 25.35 11.19 1.95
C PRO A 211 24.05 11.54 1.21
N VAL A 212 24.18 11.50 -0.11
CA VAL A 212 23.23 11.84 -1.16
C VAL A 212 22.28 10.67 -1.43
N ALA A 213 20.97 10.95 -1.38
CA ALA A 213 19.93 10.09 -1.92
C ALA A 213 19.83 10.27 -3.45
N THR A 214 19.91 9.16 -4.17
CA THR A 214 19.68 9.03 -5.62
C THR A 214 18.18 8.97 -5.97
N PRO A 215 17.80 9.28 -7.23
CA PRO A 215 16.56 9.95 -7.57
C PRO A 215 15.46 9.03 -8.13
N GLU A 216 14.21 9.39 -7.82
CA GLU A 216 12.97 8.75 -8.27
C GLU A 216 12.61 9.09 -9.73
N LYS A 217 12.02 8.10 -10.41
CA LYS A 217 11.48 8.15 -11.78
C LYS A 217 9.94 8.31 -11.79
N SER A 218 9.51 8.67 -13.00
CA SER A 218 8.21 8.92 -13.67
C SER A 218 7.10 7.84 -13.51
N PRO A 219 5.86 8.11 -14.00
CA PRO A 219 4.58 7.63 -13.47
C PRO A 219 4.04 6.37 -14.15
N GLU A 220 3.29 5.57 -13.39
CA GLU A 220 2.26 4.58 -13.80
C GLU A 220 2.47 3.82 -15.14
N GLU A 221 3.69 3.41 -15.44
CA GLU A 221 3.93 1.99 -15.64
C GLU A 221 4.17 1.41 -14.25
N ASP A 222 3.54 0.27 -13.94
CA ASP A 222 3.74 -0.46 -12.69
C ASP A 222 5.24 -0.62 -12.40
N LEU A 223 5.83 0.32 -11.66
CA LEU A 223 7.12 0.13 -11.02
C LEU A 223 6.85 -0.97 -10.01
N ASN A 224 7.16 -2.18 -10.43
CA ASN A 224 7.00 -3.38 -9.64
C ASN A 224 7.60 -3.09 -8.24
N PRO A 225 6.76 -3.03 -7.19
CA PRO A 225 7.20 -2.62 -5.86
C PRO A 225 8.18 -3.62 -5.24
N TYR A 226 8.30 -4.81 -5.83
CA TYR A 226 9.15 -5.91 -5.37
C TYR A 226 10.58 -5.85 -5.94
N LEU A 227 10.90 -4.87 -6.80
CA LEU A 227 12.25 -4.69 -7.35
C LEU A 227 13.31 -4.30 -6.31
N ILE A 228 12.89 -3.88 -5.11
CA ILE A 228 13.80 -3.53 -4.01
C ILE A 228 14.45 -4.77 -3.37
N PHE A 229 13.88 -5.96 -3.56
CA PHE A 229 14.34 -7.19 -2.92
C PHE A 229 15.43 -7.89 -3.77
N PRO A 230 16.50 -8.42 -3.15
CA PRO A 230 17.57 -9.11 -3.89
C PRO A 230 17.10 -10.44 -4.50
N ASN A 231 17.89 -11.04 -5.38
CA ASN A 231 17.65 -12.43 -5.79
C ASN A 231 18.18 -13.42 -4.73
N PRO A 232 17.61 -14.64 -4.61
CA PRO A 232 18.09 -15.63 -3.64
C PRO A 232 19.58 -15.98 -3.77
N GLU A 233 20.11 -15.95 -4.99
CA GLU A 233 21.54 -16.20 -5.29
C GLU A 233 22.48 -15.15 -4.69
N GLU A 234 21.96 -13.95 -4.40
CA GLU A 234 22.73 -12.86 -3.80
C GLU A 234 22.82 -13.00 -2.27
N ASN A 235 22.21 -14.04 -1.69
CA ASN A 235 22.09 -14.24 -0.26
C ASN A 235 23.38 -14.79 0.42
N PHE A 236 24.54 -14.27 0.01
CA PHE A 236 25.86 -14.54 0.61
C PHE A 236 26.49 -13.29 1.23
N LYS A 237 25.89 -12.11 1.01
CA LYS A 237 26.35 -10.83 1.57
C LYS A 237 26.10 -10.81 3.09
N VAL A 238 26.89 -10.00 3.80
CA VAL A 238 26.68 -9.79 5.24
C VAL A 238 25.33 -9.12 5.46
N HIS A 239 24.44 -9.80 6.19
CA HIS A 239 23.11 -9.33 6.53
C HIS A 239 23.13 -8.26 7.62
N THR A 240 23.92 -8.52 8.65
CA THR A 240 24.05 -7.67 9.84
C THR A 240 25.36 -7.97 10.55
N GLU A 241 25.85 -6.97 11.27
CA GLU A 241 26.98 -7.11 12.19
C GLU A 241 26.43 -7.07 13.61
N VAL A 242 26.75 -8.10 14.40
CA VAL A 242 26.35 -8.20 15.81
C VAL A 242 27.60 -7.97 16.67
N PRO A 243 27.77 -6.78 17.27
CA PRO A 243 28.87 -6.51 18.18
C PRO A 243 28.63 -7.20 19.53
N PHE A 244 29.68 -7.78 20.09
CA PHE A 244 29.72 -8.37 21.42
C PHE A 244 30.50 -7.48 22.38
N SER A 245 30.20 -7.61 23.67
CA SER A 245 30.85 -6.87 24.76
C SER A 245 32.34 -7.15 24.93
N ASP A 246 32.85 -8.27 24.40
CA ASP A 246 34.29 -8.59 24.37
C ASP A 246 35.04 -7.90 23.21
N GLY A 247 34.35 -7.10 22.40
CA GLY A 247 34.90 -6.40 21.25
C GLY A 247 34.88 -7.20 19.95
N SER A 248 34.44 -8.47 19.97
CA SER A 248 34.25 -9.26 18.77
C SER A 248 33.01 -8.81 18.00
N ILE A 249 33.02 -9.02 16.68
CA ILE A 249 31.90 -8.66 15.79
C ILE A 249 31.54 -9.89 14.96
N LEU A 250 30.33 -10.39 15.16
CA LEU A 250 29.78 -11.47 14.35
C LEU A 250 29.19 -10.90 13.06
N ARG A 251 29.77 -11.28 11.91
CA ARG A 251 29.26 -10.93 10.58
C ARG A 251 28.37 -12.06 10.08
N CYS A 252 27.06 -11.84 10.13
CA CYS A 252 26.08 -12.87 9.78
C CYS A 252 25.92 -12.96 8.26
N CYS A 253 26.35 -14.07 7.68
CA CYS A 253 26.14 -14.39 6.27
C CYS A 253 26.06 -15.91 6.07
N ASN A 254 25.51 -16.33 4.92
CA ASN A 254 25.57 -17.72 4.49
C ASN A 254 26.95 -18.08 3.96
N THR A 255 27.42 -19.28 4.30
CA THR A 255 28.55 -19.88 3.60
C THR A 255 28.11 -20.34 2.21
N LYS A 256 29.06 -20.44 1.27
CA LYS A 256 28.78 -20.96 -0.08
C LYS A 256 28.09 -22.33 -0.04
N ALA A 257 28.55 -23.23 0.83
CA ALA A 257 27.96 -24.57 0.98
C ALA A 257 26.50 -24.54 1.47
N LEU A 258 26.16 -23.65 2.42
CA LEU A 258 24.78 -23.49 2.88
C LEU A 258 23.89 -22.89 1.78
N LEU A 259 24.39 -21.89 1.07
CA LEU A 259 23.65 -21.25 -0.02
C LEU A 259 23.44 -22.22 -1.19
N ASP A 260 24.46 -22.99 -1.59
CA ASP A 260 24.33 -24.01 -2.65
C ASP A 260 23.30 -25.09 -2.28
N LYS A 261 23.31 -25.53 -1.01
CA LYS A 261 22.29 -26.47 -0.49
C LYS A 261 20.89 -25.87 -0.57
N HIS A 262 20.73 -24.62 -0.15
CA HIS A 262 19.48 -23.88 -0.20
C HIS A 262 18.97 -23.71 -1.64
N LEU A 263 19.80 -23.18 -2.55
CA LEU A 263 19.45 -22.98 -3.95
C LEU A 263 19.08 -24.29 -4.65
N LYS A 264 19.75 -25.39 -4.31
CA LYS A 264 19.38 -26.73 -4.80
C LYS A 264 18.01 -27.18 -4.28
N ALA A 265 17.68 -26.89 -3.02
CA ALA A 265 16.39 -27.24 -2.43
C ALA A 265 15.23 -26.40 -2.99
N THR A 266 15.46 -25.12 -3.27
CA THR A 266 14.42 -24.20 -3.78
C THR A 266 14.36 -24.12 -5.30
N GLY A 267 15.40 -24.58 -6.01
CA GLY A 267 15.56 -24.36 -7.44
C GLY A 267 15.76 -22.88 -7.78
N GLY A 268 16.30 -22.08 -6.85
CA GLY A 268 16.46 -20.63 -7.00
C GLY A 268 15.17 -19.82 -6.91
N LYS A 269 14.03 -20.46 -6.61
CA LYS A 269 12.73 -19.77 -6.49
C LYS A 269 12.66 -18.93 -5.22
N VAL A 270 11.90 -17.84 -5.30
CA VAL A 270 11.60 -16.99 -4.15
C VAL A 270 10.58 -17.69 -3.25
N LEU A 271 10.98 -17.92 -2.00
CA LEU A 271 10.11 -18.41 -0.93
C LEU A 271 9.94 -17.34 0.15
N THR A 272 8.69 -16.99 0.46
CA THR A 272 8.26 -16.08 1.53
C THR A 272 7.31 -16.79 2.49
N ARG A 273 6.93 -16.14 3.59
CA ARG A 273 5.88 -16.64 4.50
C ARG A 273 5.07 -15.50 5.07
N PHE A 274 3.77 -15.70 5.19
CA PHE A 274 2.87 -14.91 6.00
C PHE A 274 2.58 -15.69 7.30
N PRO A 275 3.11 -15.27 8.47
CA PRO A 275 3.05 -16.06 9.69
C PRO A 275 2.09 -15.48 10.76
N PRO A 276 0.76 -15.51 10.60
CA PRO A 276 -0.16 -14.94 11.58
C PRO A 276 -0.31 -15.82 12.83
N GLU A 277 -0.46 -15.18 13.99
CA GLU A 277 -0.89 -15.86 15.22
C GLU A 277 -2.41 -16.17 15.15
N PRO A 278 -2.85 -17.42 15.37
CA PRO A 278 -4.27 -17.81 15.27
C PRO A 278 -5.06 -17.48 16.54
N ASN A 279 -4.98 -16.23 16.99
CA ASN A 279 -5.51 -15.77 18.27
C ASN A 279 -6.34 -14.48 18.16
N GLY A 280 -6.67 -14.05 16.94
CA GLY A 280 -7.44 -12.84 16.66
C GLY A 280 -7.78 -12.68 15.18
N TYR A 281 -8.67 -11.74 14.90
CA TYR A 281 -9.08 -11.40 13.53
C TYR A 281 -8.02 -10.53 12.85
N LEU A 282 -7.76 -10.81 11.56
CA LEU A 282 -6.89 -9.99 10.73
C LEU A 282 -7.50 -8.60 10.50
N HIS A 283 -6.63 -7.62 10.31
CA HIS A 283 -6.99 -6.22 10.07
C HIS A 283 -6.23 -5.65 8.87
N ILE A 284 -6.55 -4.44 8.44
CA ILE A 284 -5.97 -3.81 7.24
C ILE A 284 -4.43 -3.80 7.22
N GLY A 285 -3.77 -3.67 8.37
CA GLY A 285 -2.31 -3.84 8.47
C GLY A 285 -1.79 -5.21 7.99
N HIS A 286 -2.55 -6.28 8.21
CA HIS A 286 -2.25 -7.62 7.69
C HIS A 286 -2.45 -7.72 6.17
N ALA A 287 -3.29 -6.86 5.57
CA ALA A 287 -3.37 -6.77 4.11
C ALA A 287 -2.05 -6.31 3.51
N LYS A 288 -1.33 -5.39 4.18
CA LYS A 288 0.02 -4.98 3.76
C LYS A 288 1.02 -6.13 3.87
N ALA A 289 0.97 -6.90 4.96
CA ALA A 289 1.81 -8.09 5.11
C ALA A 289 1.55 -9.11 4.00
N MET A 290 0.29 -9.47 3.77
CA MET A 290 -0.08 -10.40 2.69
C MET A 290 0.34 -9.90 1.31
N PHE A 291 0.10 -8.62 1.01
CA PHE A 291 0.53 -8.01 -0.26
C PHE A 291 2.04 -8.11 -0.46
N ILE A 292 2.83 -7.91 0.59
CA ILE A 292 4.29 -8.00 0.52
C ILE A 292 4.73 -9.46 0.36
N ASP A 293 4.29 -10.35 1.24
CA ASP A 293 4.73 -11.76 1.28
C ASP A 293 4.24 -12.55 0.08
N PHE A 294 2.92 -12.60 -0.15
CA PHE A 294 2.35 -13.31 -1.28
C PHE A 294 2.62 -12.61 -2.61
N GLY A 295 2.65 -11.27 -2.61
CA GLY A 295 2.89 -10.51 -3.83
C GLY A 295 4.31 -10.67 -4.36
N LEU A 296 5.34 -10.62 -3.50
CA LEU A 296 6.72 -10.87 -3.92
C LEU A 296 6.89 -12.30 -4.47
N ALA A 297 6.31 -13.31 -3.80
CA ALA A 297 6.37 -14.68 -4.27
C ALA A 297 5.66 -14.82 -5.62
N LYS A 298 4.46 -14.24 -5.79
CA LYS A 298 3.70 -14.29 -7.03
C LYS A 298 4.41 -13.58 -8.18
N ASP A 299 5.05 -12.45 -7.91
CA ASP A 299 5.78 -11.65 -8.90
C ASP A 299 7.00 -12.39 -9.49
N ARG A 300 7.58 -13.31 -8.72
CA ARG A 300 8.81 -14.04 -9.08
C ARG A 300 8.59 -15.54 -9.26
N ASP A 301 7.36 -15.95 -9.58
CA ASP A 301 6.96 -17.35 -9.80
C ASP A 301 7.41 -18.31 -8.67
N GLY A 302 7.39 -17.77 -7.45
CA GLY A 302 7.82 -18.40 -6.21
C GLY A 302 6.67 -19.02 -5.41
N GLY A 303 6.90 -19.19 -4.11
CA GLY A 303 5.92 -19.73 -3.16
C GLY A 303 5.85 -18.94 -1.86
N CYS A 304 4.65 -18.68 -1.36
CA CYS A 304 4.45 -18.09 -0.04
C CYS A 304 3.79 -19.11 0.88
N TYR A 305 4.42 -19.41 2.01
CA TYR A 305 3.82 -20.22 3.07
C TYR A 305 2.77 -19.41 3.82
N LEU A 306 1.62 -20.03 4.11
CA LEU A 306 0.75 -19.58 5.21
C LEU A 306 1.14 -20.39 6.44
N ARG A 307 1.91 -19.79 7.34
CA ARG A 307 2.42 -20.48 8.51
C ARG A 307 1.68 -20.02 9.76
N TYR A 308 0.88 -20.87 10.38
CA TYR A 308 0.28 -20.49 11.65
C TYR A 308 1.37 -20.46 12.73
N ASP A 309 1.53 -19.31 13.38
CA ASP A 309 2.42 -19.20 14.54
C ASP A 309 1.69 -19.69 15.78
N ASP A 310 1.72 -21.00 15.93
CA ASP A 310 1.04 -21.78 16.95
C ASP A 310 2.06 -22.24 18.01
N THR A 311 2.86 -21.30 18.53
CA THR A 311 3.85 -21.60 19.58
C THR A 311 3.26 -21.57 21.00
N ASN A 312 2.03 -21.06 21.16
CA ASN A 312 1.39 -20.87 22.45
C ASN A 312 0.09 -21.68 22.56
N PRO A 313 0.08 -22.80 23.32
CA PRO A 313 -1.06 -23.72 23.39
C PRO A 313 -2.35 -23.10 23.98
N GLU A 314 -2.25 -21.98 24.72
CA GLU A 314 -3.41 -21.34 25.35
C GLU A 314 -4.13 -20.32 24.45
N ALA A 315 -3.47 -19.81 23.41
CA ALA A 315 -3.95 -18.64 22.66
C ALA A 315 -4.81 -18.99 21.44
N GLU A 316 -4.77 -20.24 21.00
CA GLU A 316 -5.24 -20.62 19.67
C GLU A 316 -6.70 -21.08 19.71
N LYS A 317 -7.46 -20.66 18.69
CA LYS A 317 -8.82 -21.15 18.49
C LYS A 317 -9.03 -21.53 17.05
N LYS A 318 -9.71 -22.65 16.83
CA LYS A 318 -10.07 -23.13 15.48
C LYS A 318 -10.80 -22.06 14.65
N GLU A 319 -11.69 -21.29 15.29
CA GLU A 319 -12.36 -20.13 14.67
C GLU A 319 -11.39 -19.17 13.98
N TYR A 320 -10.27 -18.82 14.62
CA TYR A 320 -9.29 -17.89 14.05
C TYR A 320 -8.48 -18.53 12.93
N ILE A 321 -8.15 -19.82 13.04
CA ILE A 321 -7.46 -20.58 11.99
C ILE A 321 -8.31 -20.58 10.71
N ASP A 322 -9.57 -21.01 10.83
CA ASP A 322 -10.52 -21.10 9.72
C ASP A 322 -10.76 -19.72 9.09
N HIS A 323 -10.93 -18.68 9.93
CA HIS A 323 -11.13 -17.31 9.47
C HIS A 323 -9.90 -16.70 8.77
N ILE A 324 -8.68 -16.95 9.27
CA ILE A 324 -7.45 -16.50 8.61
C ILE A 324 -7.36 -17.08 7.20
N GLU A 325 -7.63 -18.38 7.05
CA GLU A 325 -7.60 -19.03 5.74
C GLU A 325 -8.65 -18.43 4.80
N GLU A 326 -9.89 -18.23 5.28
CA GLU A 326 -10.95 -17.59 4.53
C GLU A 326 -10.56 -16.19 4.04
N ILE A 327 -9.94 -15.37 4.90
CA ILE A 327 -9.50 -14.02 4.55
C ILE A 327 -8.34 -14.04 3.54
N VAL A 328 -7.38 -14.96 3.69
CA VAL A 328 -6.27 -15.11 2.72
C VAL A 328 -6.83 -15.43 1.33
N GLN A 329 -7.79 -16.37 1.26
CA GLN A 329 -8.47 -16.73 0.01
C GLN A 329 -9.28 -15.56 -0.55
N TRP A 330 -10.06 -14.87 0.30
CA TRP A 330 -10.85 -13.70 -0.09
C TRP A 330 -9.99 -12.56 -0.63
N MET A 331 -8.81 -12.33 -0.04
CA MET A 331 -7.83 -11.34 -0.52
C MET A 331 -7.20 -11.68 -1.88
N GLY A 332 -7.51 -12.86 -2.44
CA GLY A 332 -7.04 -13.32 -3.74
C GLY A 332 -5.66 -13.99 -3.69
N TRP A 333 -5.21 -14.37 -2.50
CA TRP A 333 -3.93 -15.04 -2.29
C TRP A 333 -4.12 -16.55 -2.20
N LYS A 334 -3.14 -17.30 -2.70
CA LYS A 334 -3.11 -18.76 -2.60
C LYS A 334 -1.81 -19.19 -1.92
N PRO A 335 -1.87 -19.83 -0.74
CA PRO A 335 -0.70 -20.43 -0.11
C PRO A 335 -0.06 -21.47 -1.02
N PHE A 336 1.28 -21.45 -1.09
CA PHE A 336 2.07 -22.53 -1.66
C PHE A 336 1.93 -23.80 -0.80
N LYS A 337 2.02 -23.62 0.51
CA LYS A 337 1.79 -24.64 1.52
C LYS A 337 1.23 -23.98 2.79
N ILE A 338 0.35 -24.68 3.49
CA ILE A 338 -0.09 -24.32 4.83
C ILE A 338 0.73 -25.16 5.81
N THR A 339 1.35 -24.52 6.80
CA THR A 339 2.19 -25.16 7.82
C THR A 339 1.86 -24.58 9.19
N TYR A 340 2.25 -25.32 10.22
CA TYR A 340 2.15 -24.92 11.61
C TYR A 340 3.56 -24.88 12.19
N THR A 341 3.90 -23.91 13.04
CA THR A 341 5.17 -23.95 13.78
C THR A 341 5.28 -25.24 14.60
N SER A 342 4.16 -25.76 15.10
CA SER A 342 4.09 -27.03 15.82
C SER A 342 4.43 -28.27 14.99
N ASP A 343 4.36 -28.19 13.65
CA ASP A 343 4.85 -29.26 12.75
C ASP A 343 6.36 -29.52 12.96
N TYR A 344 7.08 -28.50 13.44
CA TYR A 344 8.54 -28.50 13.59
C TYR A 344 9.01 -28.67 15.04
N PHE A 345 8.12 -28.96 16.00
CA PHE A 345 8.51 -29.06 17.42
C PHE A 345 9.60 -30.10 17.68
N GLN A 346 9.63 -31.19 16.92
CA GLN A 346 10.67 -32.22 17.06
C GLN A 346 12.03 -31.67 16.64
N GLU A 347 12.12 -31.08 15.45
CA GLU A 347 13.33 -30.46 14.92
C GLU A 347 13.79 -29.28 15.79
N LEU A 348 12.85 -28.47 16.28
CA LEU A 348 13.12 -27.38 17.21
C LEU A 348 13.70 -27.89 18.53
N TYR A 349 13.22 -29.03 19.06
CA TYR A 349 13.77 -29.63 20.27
C TYR A 349 15.18 -30.17 20.04
N GLU A 350 15.40 -30.86 18.91
CA GLU A 350 16.71 -31.40 18.55
C GLU A 350 17.76 -30.31 18.36
N LEU A 351 17.38 -29.19 17.74
CA LEU A 351 18.24 -28.01 17.60
C LEU A 351 18.49 -27.33 18.95
N ALA A 352 17.57 -27.40 19.91
CA ALA A 352 17.78 -26.86 21.25
C ALA A 352 18.81 -27.71 22.02
N VAL A 353 18.71 -29.04 21.89
CA VAL A 353 19.71 -29.99 22.42
C VAL A 353 21.09 -29.72 21.80
N GLU A 354 21.15 -29.49 20.49
CA GLU A 354 22.41 -29.13 19.81
C GLU A 354 22.98 -27.78 20.29
N LEU A 355 22.12 -26.79 20.51
CA LEU A 355 22.53 -25.49 21.05
C LEU A 355 23.15 -25.63 22.46
N ILE A 356 22.59 -26.50 23.31
CA ILE A 356 23.17 -26.83 24.62
C ILE A 356 24.53 -27.53 24.46
N LYS A 357 24.64 -28.52 23.57
CA LYS A 357 25.90 -29.25 23.30
C LYS A 357 27.02 -28.34 22.83
N ARG A 358 26.69 -27.29 22.08
CA ARG A 358 27.63 -26.25 21.63
C ARG A 358 27.97 -25.21 22.70
N GLY A 359 27.37 -25.30 23.89
CA GLY A 359 27.57 -24.34 24.98
C GLY A 359 26.87 -23.00 24.77
N HIS A 360 25.87 -22.94 23.88
CA HIS A 360 25.13 -21.73 23.54
C HIS A 360 23.72 -21.69 24.16
N ALA A 361 23.39 -22.62 25.05
CA ALA A 361 22.17 -22.60 25.84
C ALA A 361 22.36 -23.29 27.20
N TYR A 362 21.56 -22.92 28.18
CA TYR A 362 21.55 -23.48 29.53
C TYR A 362 20.14 -23.49 30.11
N VAL A 363 19.86 -24.44 31.01
CA VAL A 363 18.62 -24.43 31.78
C VAL A 363 18.76 -23.42 32.92
N ASP A 364 17.73 -22.62 33.17
CA ASP A 364 17.69 -21.58 34.19
C ASP A 364 16.49 -21.81 35.12
N HIS A 365 16.67 -21.55 36.43
CA HIS A 365 15.64 -21.65 37.46
C HIS A 365 15.23 -20.29 38.05
N GLN A 366 15.70 -19.18 37.50
CA GLN A 366 15.22 -17.85 37.85
C GLN A 366 13.70 -17.75 37.63
N THR A 367 13.04 -17.13 38.60
CA THR A 367 11.65 -16.68 38.48
C THR A 367 11.53 -15.55 37.45
N PRO A 368 10.33 -15.26 36.91
CA PRO A 368 10.14 -14.15 35.97
C PRO A 368 10.62 -12.79 36.49
N ASP A 369 10.43 -12.51 37.78
CA ASP A 369 10.87 -11.27 38.42
C ASP A 369 12.41 -11.19 38.53
N GLU A 370 13.06 -12.30 38.88
CA GLU A 370 14.53 -12.38 38.91
C GLU A 370 15.13 -12.24 37.50
N ILE A 371 14.54 -12.87 36.47
CA ILE A 371 15.00 -12.70 35.08
C ILE A 371 14.91 -11.23 34.68
N LYS A 372 13.79 -10.56 35.02
CA LYS A 372 13.60 -9.13 34.73
C LYS A 372 14.66 -8.29 35.45
N GLU A 373 14.84 -8.48 36.75
CA GLU A 373 15.83 -7.76 37.54
C GLU A 373 17.25 -7.95 36.99
N TYR A 374 17.63 -9.18 36.65
CA TYR A 374 18.96 -9.49 36.13
C TYR A 374 19.17 -8.89 34.73
N ARG A 375 18.15 -8.86 33.89
CA ARG A 375 18.22 -8.19 32.59
C ARG A 375 18.38 -6.68 32.73
N GLU A 376 17.65 -6.06 33.66
CA GLU A 376 17.76 -4.63 33.95
C GLU A 376 19.16 -4.27 34.48
N LYS A 377 19.73 -5.13 35.33
CA LYS A 377 21.08 -4.96 35.89
C LYS A 377 22.21 -5.49 34.99
N LYS A 378 21.88 -6.04 33.81
CA LYS A 378 22.82 -6.74 32.91
C LYS A 378 23.65 -7.81 33.66
N MET A 379 23.04 -8.60 34.54
CA MET A 379 23.72 -9.64 35.32
C MET A 379 23.54 -11.03 34.71
N ASN A 380 24.60 -11.83 34.68
CA ASN A 380 24.50 -13.23 34.30
C ASN A 380 23.63 -14.01 35.31
N SER A 381 22.79 -14.90 34.81
CA SER A 381 22.05 -15.84 35.65
C SER A 381 23.02 -16.69 36.49
N PRO A 382 22.70 -17.02 37.75
CA PRO A 382 23.51 -17.93 38.57
C PRO A 382 23.71 -19.32 37.93
N TRP A 383 22.81 -19.70 37.02
CA TRP A 383 22.83 -20.99 36.33
C TRP A 383 23.52 -20.96 34.96
N ARG A 384 24.01 -19.80 34.51
CA ARG A 384 24.57 -19.57 33.16
C ARG A 384 25.78 -20.43 32.81
N ASP A 385 26.61 -20.75 33.80
CA ASP A 385 27.86 -21.49 33.62
C ASP A 385 27.78 -22.95 34.11
N ARG A 386 26.56 -23.46 34.30
CA ARG A 386 26.36 -24.86 34.68
C ARG A 386 26.89 -25.82 33.59
N PRO A 387 27.38 -27.02 33.95
CA PRO A 387 27.89 -27.97 32.98
C PRO A 387 26.88 -28.34 31.89
N ILE A 388 27.36 -28.55 30.66
CA ILE A 388 26.54 -28.96 29.51
C ILE A 388 25.71 -30.22 29.83
N SER A 389 26.34 -31.21 30.47
CA SER A 389 25.67 -32.46 30.87
C SER A 389 24.52 -32.26 31.86
N GLU A 390 24.62 -31.26 32.73
CA GLU A 390 23.56 -30.90 33.67
C GLU A 390 22.38 -30.25 32.94
N SER A 391 22.65 -29.30 32.04
CA SER A 391 21.60 -28.67 31.22
C SER A 391 20.88 -29.67 30.32
N LEU A 392 21.60 -30.63 29.72
CA LEU A 392 21.00 -31.68 28.90
C LEU A 392 20.03 -32.56 29.71
N LYS A 393 20.45 -32.98 30.90
CA LYS A 393 19.60 -33.77 31.79
C LYS A 393 18.35 -32.99 32.20
N LEU A 394 18.53 -31.75 32.68
CA LEU A 394 17.42 -30.92 33.14
C LEU A 394 16.45 -30.58 32.01
N PHE A 395 16.93 -30.35 30.79
CA PHE A 395 16.04 -30.08 29.65
C PHE A 395 15.22 -31.31 29.26
N GLU A 396 15.76 -32.53 29.40
CA GLU A 396 14.98 -33.75 29.23
C GLU A 396 13.99 -33.97 30.38
N ASP A 397 14.36 -33.63 31.62
CA ASP A 397 13.45 -33.65 32.76
C ASP A 397 12.27 -32.68 32.54
N MET A 398 12.54 -31.47 32.00
CA MET A 398 11.50 -30.51 31.59
C MET A 398 10.58 -31.09 30.52
N LYS A 399 11.13 -31.71 29.46
CA LYS A 399 10.35 -32.37 28.39
C LYS A 399 9.53 -33.56 28.89
N SER A 400 10.02 -34.26 29.90
CA SER A 400 9.35 -35.43 30.50
C SER A 400 8.28 -35.04 31.53
N GLY A 401 8.03 -33.73 31.74
CA GLY A 401 7.03 -33.24 32.68
C GLY A 401 7.41 -33.41 34.16
N LEU A 402 8.70 -33.59 34.47
CA LEU A 402 9.20 -33.77 35.84
C LEU A 402 9.40 -32.43 36.59
N VAL A 403 9.19 -31.30 35.91
CA VAL A 403 9.39 -29.94 36.44
C VAL A 403 8.10 -29.14 36.27
N GLU A 404 7.66 -28.44 37.33
CA GLU A 404 6.44 -27.64 37.30
C GLU A 404 6.56 -26.39 36.40
N GLU A 405 5.41 -25.85 35.96
CA GLU A 405 5.38 -24.60 35.18
C GLU A 405 6.10 -23.45 35.90
N GLY A 406 6.90 -22.70 35.15
CA GLY A 406 7.63 -21.53 35.66
C GLY A 406 8.82 -21.85 36.57
N LYS A 407 9.09 -23.12 36.89
CA LYS A 407 10.26 -23.52 37.72
C LYS A 407 11.55 -23.70 36.94
N ALA A 408 11.47 -23.85 35.62
CA ALA A 408 12.64 -23.88 34.75
C ALA A 408 12.33 -23.30 33.36
N THR A 409 13.36 -22.74 32.73
CA THR A 409 13.34 -22.31 31.33
C THR A 409 14.63 -22.71 30.64
N LEU A 410 14.60 -22.96 29.34
CA LEU A 410 15.83 -23.01 28.55
C LEU A 410 16.14 -21.59 28.07
N ARG A 411 17.37 -21.11 28.27
CA ARG A 411 17.81 -19.79 27.80
C ARG A 411 18.98 -19.93 26.84
N MET A 412 18.96 -19.10 25.81
CA MET A 412 20.09 -18.91 24.90
C MET A 412 21.22 -18.21 25.66
N LYS A 413 22.47 -18.65 25.49
CA LYS A 413 23.67 -18.06 26.12
C LYS A 413 24.29 -17.06 25.16
N GLN A 414 23.75 -15.85 25.17
CA GLN A 414 24.10 -14.74 24.27
C GLN A 414 25.07 -13.77 24.98
N ASP A 415 24.77 -12.47 25.03
CA ASP A 415 25.60 -11.44 25.62
C ASP A 415 24.76 -10.49 26.50
N MET A 416 24.81 -10.73 27.82
CA MET A 416 24.12 -9.92 28.82
C MET A 416 24.62 -8.48 28.89
N GLN A 417 25.82 -8.18 28.38
CA GLN A 417 26.39 -6.82 28.39
C GLN A 417 26.13 -6.04 27.11
N SER A 418 25.50 -6.66 26.09
CA SER A 418 25.22 -6.02 24.81
C SER A 418 24.44 -4.70 24.98
N ASP A 419 24.53 -3.81 23.99
CA ASP A 419 23.64 -2.64 23.93
C ASP A 419 22.26 -3.00 23.37
N ASN A 420 22.13 -4.18 22.73
CA ASN A 420 20.86 -4.71 22.27
C ASN A 420 20.24 -5.65 23.31
N TYR A 421 19.13 -5.24 23.90
CA TYR A 421 18.41 -6.03 24.91
C TYR A 421 17.90 -7.40 24.41
N ASN A 422 17.79 -7.58 23.09
CA ASN A 422 17.44 -8.88 22.50
C ASN A 422 18.62 -9.87 22.51
N MET A 423 19.79 -9.47 23.02
CA MET A 423 20.92 -10.36 23.26
C MET A 423 21.02 -10.78 24.74
N TYR A 424 20.05 -10.43 25.59
CA TYR A 424 20.08 -10.71 27.03
C TYR A 424 19.53 -12.10 27.38
N ASP A 425 20.28 -13.12 26.96
CA ASP A 425 19.99 -14.53 27.16
C ASP A 425 18.50 -14.82 27.02
N LEU A 426 17.98 -14.69 25.79
CA LEU A 426 16.58 -14.87 25.45
C LEU A 426 16.09 -16.27 25.84
N ILE A 427 14.83 -16.36 26.26
CA ILE A 427 14.24 -17.65 26.63
C ILE A 427 13.92 -18.41 25.36
N ALA A 428 14.45 -19.62 25.24
CA ALA A 428 14.20 -20.55 24.13
C ALA A 428 12.98 -21.43 24.40
N TYR A 429 12.82 -21.98 25.61
CA TYR A 429 11.69 -22.85 25.96
C TYR A 429 11.09 -22.52 27.32
N ARG A 430 9.78 -22.75 27.44
CA ARG A 430 9.01 -22.69 28.69
C ARG A 430 8.20 -23.96 28.89
N ILE A 431 7.91 -24.30 30.14
CA ILE A 431 7.03 -25.43 30.49
C ILE A 431 5.58 -24.93 30.51
N LYS A 432 4.69 -25.67 29.85
CA LYS A 432 3.23 -25.53 29.89
C LYS A 432 2.58 -26.91 29.81
N PHE A 433 1.64 -27.22 30.69
CA PHE A 433 0.91 -28.49 30.68
C PHE A 433 -0.43 -28.42 29.94
N THR A 434 -0.85 -27.22 29.52
CA THR A 434 -2.00 -27.06 28.63
C THR A 434 -1.76 -27.83 27.33
N PRO A 435 -2.67 -28.75 26.93
CA PRO A 435 -2.56 -29.47 25.66
C PRO A 435 -2.57 -28.51 24.47
N HIS A 436 -1.74 -28.81 23.47
CA HIS A 436 -1.66 -28.00 22.26
C HIS A 436 -2.83 -28.27 21.31
N PRO A 437 -3.51 -27.26 20.75
CA PRO A 437 -4.65 -27.46 19.85
C PRO A 437 -4.33 -28.28 18.60
N HIS A 438 -3.15 -28.07 17.99
CA HIS A 438 -2.64 -28.86 16.88
C HIS A 438 -1.81 -30.11 17.28
N ALA A 439 -0.75 -29.95 18.09
CA ALA A 439 0.18 -31.02 18.45
C ALA A 439 -0.27 -31.95 19.61
N GLY A 440 -1.43 -31.69 20.23
CA GLY A 440 -1.96 -32.50 21.33
C GLY A 440 -1.16 -32.41 22.63
N ASP A 441 -1.11 -33.51 23.38
CA ASP A 441 -0.46 -33.65 24.69
C ASP A 441 0.96 -34.25 24.61
N LYS A 442 1.53 -34.35 23.40
CA LYS A 442 2.88 -34.89 23.18
C LYS A 442 3.99 -34.04 23.79
N TRP A 443 3.73 -32.75 23.99
CA TRP A 443 4.71 -31.76 24.46
C TRP A 443 4.19 -31.06 25.71
N CYS A 444 5.07 -30.88 26.70
CA CYS A 444 4.84 -30.00 27.85
C CYS A 444 5.89 -28.88 27.96
N ILE A 445 6.76 -28.78 26.95
CA ILE A 445 7.68 -27.66 26.76
C ILE A 445 7.44 -27.06 25.39
N TYR A 446 7.40 -25.74 25.32
CA TYR A 446 7.09 -25.02 24.09
C TYR A 446 8.17 -23.99 23.79
N PRO A 447 8.60 -23.89 22.52
CA PRO A 447 9.59 -22.91 22.11
C PRO A 447 8.99 -21.50 22.18
N SER A 448 9.82 -20.50 22.43
CA SER A 448 9.42 -19.10 22.31
C SER A 448 9.37 -18.67 20.84
N TYR A 449 8.64 -17.58 20.57
CA TYR A 449 8.61 -16.92 19.26
C TYR A 449 10.03 -16.66 18.71
N ASP A 450 10.90 -16.04 19.51
CA ASP A 450 12.26 -15.68 19.11
C ASP A 450 13.12 -16.90 18.74
N TYR A 451 12.86 -18.04 19.37
CA TYR A 451 13.56 -19.28 19.08
C TYR A 451 12.99 -19.99 17.85
N ALA A 452 11.66 -20.16 17.79
CA ALA A 452 11.02 -20.94 16.74
C ALA A 452 11.05 -20.22 15.39
N HIS A 453 10.66 -18.95 15.35
CA HIS A 453 10.35 -18.25 14.10
C HIS A 453 11.54 -18.23 13.12
N CYS A 454 12.75 -17.94 13.60
CA CYS A 454 13.95 -17.91 12.75
C CYS A 454 14.39 -19.29 12.28
N ILE A 455 14.31 -20.30 13.16
CA ILE A 455 14.68 -21.68 12.82
C ILE A 455 13.72 -22.22 11.77
N VAL A 456 12.41 -22.01 11.94
CA VAL A 456 11.41 -22.49 10.98
C VAL A 456 11.58 -21.78 9.63
N ASP A 457 11.92 -20.49 9.60
CA ASP A 457 12.29 -19.83 8.33
C ASP A 457 13.48 -20.53 7.64
N SER A 458 14.47 -20.99 8.41
CA SER A 458 15.60 -21.76 7.88
C SER A 458 15.17 -23.13 7.35
N LEU A 459 14.35 -23.86 8.12
CA LEU A 459 13.85 -25.20 7.76
C LEU A 459 12.97 -25.17 6.50
N GLU A 460 12.10 -24.17 6.39
CA GLU A 460 11.23 -23.96 5.23
C GLU A 460 11.96 -23.39 4.00
N ASN A 461 13.27 -23.15 4.13
CA ASN A 461 14.10 -22.51 3.10
C ASN A 461 13.52 -21.16 2.65
N ILE A 462 13.09 -20.33 3.59
CA ILE A 462 12.59 -18.99 3.29
C ILE A 462 13.73 -18.15 2.69
N THR A 463 13.49 -17.61 1.50
CA THR A 463 14.45 -16.70 0.85
C THR A 463 14.35 -15.31 1.46
N HIS A 464 13.13 -14.81 1.67
CA HIS A 464 12.84 -13.46 2.14
C HIS A 464 11.92 -13.56 3.36
N SER A 465 12.48 -13.33 4.55
CA SER A 465 11.76 -13.21 5.81
C SER A 465 11.37 -11.75 6.01
N LEU A 466 10.16 -11.40 5.57
CA LEU A 466 9.68 -10.02 5.62
C LEU A 466 8.85 -9.82 6.90
N CYS A 467 9.09 -8.71 7.61
CA CYS A 467 8.37 -8.39 8.85
C CYS A 467 8.28 -6.89 9.06
N THR A 468 7.69 -6.45 10.17
CA THR A 468 7.54 -5.02 10.46
C THR A 468 8.76 -4.46 11.23
N LEU A 469 9.01 -3.15 11.14
CA LEU A 469 10.17 -2.47 11.74
C LEU A 469 10.34 -2.66 13.25
N GLU A 470 9.28 -3.02 13.94
CA GLU A 470 9.30 -3.21 15.40
C GLU A 470 10.07 -4.47 15.81
N PHE A 471 10.34 -5.35 14.85
CA PHE A 471 11.22 -6.50 15.01
C PHE A 471 12.66 -6.21 14.54
N GLU A 472 12.99 -5.01 14.08
CA GLU A 472 14.34 -4.66 13.59
C GLU A 472 15.42 -4.92 14.65
N THR A 473 15.16 -4.54 15.90
CA THR A 473 16.10 -4.77 17.01
C THR A 473 16.33 -6.26 17.30
N ARG A 474 15.42 -7.15 16.89
CA ARG A 474 15.54 -8.62 17.03
C ARG A 474 16.32 -9.26 15.89
N ARG A 475 16.69 -8.50 14.85
CA ARG A 475 17.50 -9.02 13.73
C ARG A 475 18.83 -9.60 14.24
N ALA A 476 19.44 -8.98 15.24
CA ALA A 476 20.68 -9.48 15.85
C ALA A 476 20.51 -10.87 16.48
N SER A 477 19.46 -11.07 17.28
CA SER A 477 19.19 -12.35 17.92
C SER A 477 18.73 -13.42 16.92
N TYR A 478 17.99 -13.02 15.89
CA TYR A 478 17.59 -13.89 14.77
C TYR A 478 18.82 -14.52 14.11
N TYR A 479 19.76 -13.70 13.62
CA TYR A 479 20.93 -14.25 12.92
C TYR A 479 21.93 -14.90 13.86
N TRP A 480 22.06 -14.42 15.11
CA TRP A 480 22.91 -15.08 16.11
C TRP A 480 22.51 -16.54 16.31
N LEU A 481 21.21 -16.83 16.44
CA LEU A 481 20.72 -18.18 16.67
C LEU A 481 21.02 -19.10 15.47
N LEU A 482 20.75 -18.63 14.25
CA LEU A 482 21.03 -19.40 13.03
C LEU A 482 22.54 -19.64 12.83
N HIS A 483 23.36 -18.64 13.17
CA HIS A 483 24.82 -18.77 13.14
C HIS A 483 25.31 -19.80 14.17
N ALA A 484 24.85 -19.73 15.42
CA ALA A 484 25.22 -20.66 16.49
C ALA A 484 24.85 -22.11 16.15
N LEU A 485 23.74 -22.32 15.44
CA LEU A 485 23.29 -23.61 14.93
C LEU A 485 23.99 -24.03 13.63
N GLY A 486 24.64 -23.11 12.91
CA GLY A 486 25.33 -23.40 11.65
C GLY A 486 24.36 -23.76 10.52
N ILE A 487 23.16 -23.18 10.53
CA ILE A 487 22.09 -23.43 9.55
C ILE A 487 21.91 -22.23 8.61
N TYR A 488 21.10 -22.41 7.57
CA TYR A 488 20.85 -21.39 6.55
C TYR A 488 20.22 -20.13 7.15
N GLN A 489 20.63 -18.96 6.66
CA GLN A 489 20.21 -17.63 7.12
C GLN A 489 19.35 -16.94 6.04
N PRO A 490 18.02 -16.88 6.22
CA PRO A 490 17.11 -16.14 5.34
C PRO A 490 17.44 -14.64 5.26
N TYR A 491 17.16 -14.01 4.12
CA TYR A 491 17.24 -12.55 4.01
C TYR A 491 16.09 -11.91 4.79
N VAL A 492 16.41 -11.28 5.92
CA VAL A 492 15.44 -10.53 6.74
C VAL A 492 15.35 -9.07 6.25
N TRP A 493 14.13 -8.60 6.03
CA TRP A 493 13.89 -7.19 5.72
C TRP A 493 12.58 -6.68 6.33
N GLU A 494 12.68 -5.55 7.00
CA GLU A 494 11.58 -4.95 7.73
C GLU A 494 10.95 -3.80 6.96
N TYR A 495 9.63 -3.70 7.00
CA TYR A 495 8.84 -2.62 6.43
C TYR A 495 8.03 -1.87 7.49
N SER A 496 7.64 -0.63 7.18
CA SER A 496 6.79 0.19 8.04
C SER A 496 5.39 -0.41 8.18
N ARG A 497 4.82 -0.37 9.39
CA ARG A 497 3.41 -0.72 9.59
C ARG A 497 2.50 0.16 8.76
N LEU A 498 1.36 -0.38 8.36
CA LEU A 498 0.27 0.42 7.83
C LEU A 498 -0.61 0.91 8.98
N ASN A 499 -0.53 2.19 9.30
CA ASN A 499 -1.43 2.86 10.24
C ASN A 499 -2.45 3.72 9.47
N VAL A 500 -3.74 3.56 9.78
CA VAL A 500 -4.84 4.29 9.14
C VAL A 500 -5.48 5.25 10.15
N SER A 501 -5.89 6.44 9.69
CA SER A 501 -6.57 7.45 10.51
C SER A 501 -7.98 7.00 10.95
N ASN A 502 -8.50 7.66 11.99
CA ASN A 502 -9.86 7.52 12.53
C ASN A 502 -10.22 6.08 12.97
N THR A 503 -9.20 5.29 13.35
CA THR A 503 -9.38 3.92 13.81
C THR A 503 -8.34 3.55 14.88
N VAL A 504 -8.55 2.40 15.51
CA VAL A 504 -7.57 1.74 16.38
C VAL A 504 -7.30 0.35 15.82
N MET A 505 -6.02 -0.03 15.71
CA MET A 505 -5.64 -1.34 15.15
C MET A 505 -5.01 -2.28 16.18
N SER A 506 -4.71 -1.79 17.39
CA SER A 506 -4.11 -2.66 18.39
C SER A 506 -5.14 -3.69 18.87
N LYS A 507 -4.71 -4.96 18.86
CA LYS A 507 -5.54 -6.10 19.26
C LYS A 507 -6.22 -5.90 20.62
N ARG A 508 -5.51 -5.33 21.60
CA ARG A 508 -6.06 -5.01 22.93
C ARG A 508 -7.24 -4.02 22.85
N LYS A 509 -7.13 -2.97 22.04
CA LYS A 509 -8.21 -1.97 21.88
C LYS A 509 -9.38 -2.56 21.07
N LEU A 510 -9.10 -3.31 20.01
CA LEU A 510 -10.13 -4.00 19.22
C LEU A 510 -10.92 -5.03 20.05
N ASN A 511 -10.22 -5.89 20.81
CA ASN A 511 -10.84 -6.85 21.74
C ASN A 511 -11.80 -6.13 22.70
N ARG A 512 -11.38 -4.97 23.23
CA ARG A 512 -12.18 -4.18 24.17
C ARG A 512 -13.44 -3.63 23.51
N LEU A 513 -13.35 -3.06 22.30
CA LEU A 513 -14.52 -2.57 21.54
C LEU A 513 -15.58 -3.68 21.35
N VAL A 514 -15.15 -4.88 20.99
CA VAL A 514 -16.05 -6.01 20.72
C VAL A 514 -16.62 -6.60 22.01
N THR A 515 -15.77 -6.84 23.01
CA THR A 515 -16.18 -7.49 24.27
C THR A 515 -17.12 -6.60 25.09
N GLU A 516 -16.86 -5.28 25.12
CA GLU A 516 -17.71 -4.29 25.79
C GLU A 516 -18.89 -3.82 24.93
N LYS A 517 -19.12 -4.42 23.75
CA LYS A 517 -20.27 -4.15 22.86
C LYS A 517 -20.42 -2.71 22.37
N TRP A 518 -19.30 -2.01 22.18
CA TRP A 518 -19.28 -0.72 21.46
C TRP A 518 -19.52 -0.87 19.95
N VAL A 519 -19.30 -2.08 19.44
CA VAL A 519 -19.53 -2.52 18.05
C VAL A 519 -20.24 -3.87 18.05
N ASP A 520 -20.85 -4.24 16.92
CA ASP A 520 -21.70 -5.44 16.81
C ASP A 520 -20.89 -6.74 16.96
N GLY A 521 -19.65 -6.74 16.47
CA GLY A 521 -18.77 -7.91 16.41
C GLY A 521 -17.42 -7.59 15.77
N TRP A 522 -16.64 -8.62 15.49
CA TRP A 522 -15.35 -8.52 14.80
C TRP A 522 -15.48 -8.16 13.31
N ASP A 523 -16.64 -8.44 12.75
CA ASP A 523 -17.04 -8.14 11.37
C ASP A 523 -17.85 -6.84 11.26
N ASP A 524 -17.95 -6.03 12.32
CA ASP A 524 -18.66 -4.74 12.26
C ASP A 524 -18.04 -3.84 11.16
N PRO A 525 -18.84 -3.31 10.21
CA PRO A 525 -18.36 -2.48 9.09
C PRO A 525 -17.55 -1.24 9.48
N ARG A 526 -17.62 -0.79 10.74
CA ARG A 526 -16.87 0.36 11.25
C ARG A 526 -15.44 0.00 11.67
N LEU A 527 -15.13 -1.28 11.84
CA LEU A 527 -13.79 -1.76 12.17
C LEU A 527 -12.93 -1.91 10.91
N MET A 528 -11.62 -1.69 11.08
CA MET A 528 -10.61 -1.97 10.04
C MET A 528 -10.14 -3.43 10.07
N THR A 529 -10.93 -4.33 10.63
CA THR A 529 -10.74 -5.79 10.49
C THR A 529 -11.03 -6.17 9.04
N LEU A 530 -10.33 -7.17 8.49
CA LEU A 530 -10.60 -7.59 7.10
C LEU A 530 -12.02 -8.18 6.95
N ALA A 531 -12.53 -8.82 8.00
CA ALA A 531 -13.94 -9.22 8.10
C ALA A 531 -14.89 -8.02 8.02
N GLY A 532 -14.62 -6.96 8.80
CA GLY A 532 -15.43 -5.73 8.80
C GLY A 532 -15.40 -5.02 7.46
N LEU A 533 -14.23 -4.91 6.83
CA LEU A 533 -14.09 -4.30 5.51
C LEU A 533 -14.80 -5.11 4.43
N ARG A 534 -14.73 -6.44 4.46
CA ARG A 534 -15.50 -7.31 3.56
C ARG A 534 -17.00 -7.12 3.75
N ARG A 535 -17.50 -7.14 4.99
CA ARG A 535 -18.92 -6.92 5.32
C ARG A 535 -19.39 -5.49 4.98
N ARG A 536 -18.49 -4.51 5.03
CA ARG A 536 -18.73 -3.14 4.56
C ARG A 536 -18.87 -3.06 3.04
N GLY A 537 -18.44 -4.06 2.29
CA GLY A 537 -18.51 -4.10 0.82
C GLY A 537 -17.23 -3.62 0.13
N MET A 538 -16.11 -3.51 0.86
CA MET A 538 -14.82 -3.28 0.21
C MET A 538 -14.38 -4.54 -0.50
N THR A 539 -13.70 -4.38 -1.64
CA THR A 539 -13.20 -5.49 -2.45
C THR A 539 -11.71 -5.76 -2.16
N PRO A 540 -11.27 -7.02 -2.30
CA PRO A 540 -9.87 -7.38 -2.07
C PRO A 540 -8.92 -6.68 -3.06
N THR A 541 -9.37 -6.47 -4.29
CA THR A 541 -8.64 -5.75 -5.34
C THR A 541 -8.44 -4.28 -5.00
N ALA A 542 -9.44 -3.58 -4.48
CA ALA A 542 -9.32 -2.20 -4.04
C ALA A 542 -8.36 -2.06 -2.84
N ILE A 543 -8.41 -3.00 -1.89
CA ILE A 543 -7.49 -3.03 -0.75
C ILE A 543 -6.05 -3.27 -1.22
N ASN A 544 -5.83 -4.23 -2.13
CA ASN A 544 -4.50 -4.49 -2.70
C ASN A 544 -3.98 -3.29 -3.51
N ALA A 545 -4.86 -2.58 -4.24
CA ALA A 545 -4.51 -1.35 -4.95
C ALA A 545 -4.13 -0.22 -4.00
N PHE A 546 -4.85 -0.08 -2.88
CA PHE A 546 -4.51 0.86 -1.81
C PHE A 546 -3.13 0.57 -1.20
N VAL A 547 -2.83 -0.67 -0.87
CA VAL A 547 -1.52 -1.06 -0.35
C VAL A 547 -0.43 -0.80 -1.39
N ARG A 548 -0.67 -1.13 -2.66
CA ARG A 548 0.25 -0.82 -3.76
C ARG A 548 0.54 0.68 -3.85
N GLY A 549 -0.50 1.51 -3.78
CA GLY A 549 -0.36 2.97 -3.84
C GLY A 549 0.43 3.56 -2.67
N ILE A 550 0.34 2.98 -1.47
CA ILE A 550 1.15 3.39 -0.31
C ILE A 550 2.63 3.02 -0.51
N GLY A 551 2.89 1.88 -1.15
CA GLY A 551 4.23 1.38 -1.40
C GLY A 551 4.85 0.65 -0.21
N ILE A 552 6.03 0.06 -0.46
CA ILE A 552 6.80 -0.71 0.51
C ILE A 552 7.98 0.15 0.97
N THR A 553 7.92 0.68 2.20
CA THR A 553 8.93 1.62 2.73
C THR A 553 9.40 1.21 4.13
N ARG A 554 10.50 1.81 4.59
CA ARG A 554 11.01 1.70 5.97
C ARG A 554 10.70 2.96 6.81
N SER A 555 9.89 3.87 6.30
CA SER A 555 9.53 5.11 7.02
C SER A 555 8.36 4.82 7.97
N ASP A 556 8.63 4.74 9.27
CA ASP A 556 7.60 4.49 10.28
C ASP A 556 6.82 5.76 10.66
N GLY A 557 5.70 5.60 11.37
CA GLY A 557 4.92 6.70 11.96
C GLY A 557 4.05 7.48 10.97
N THR A 558 3.97 7.07 9.71
CA THR A 558 3.08 7.70 8.73
C THR A 558 1.63 7.27 8.98
N LEU A 559 0.77 8.22 9.35
CA LEU A 559 -0.67 8.00 9.47
C LEU A 559 -1.32 8.21 8.09
N ILE A 560 -1.88 7.15 7.53
CA ILE A 560 -2.53 7.20 6.21
C ILE A 560 -4.01 7.54 6.39
N SER A 561 -4.49 8.55 5.66
CA SER A 561 -5.91 8.91 5.68
C SER A 561 -6.79 7.76 5.18
N VAL A 562 -7.88 7.47 5.91
CA VAL A 562 -8.91 6.51 5.49
C VAL A 562 -9.51 6.85 4.12
N GLU A 563 -9.54 8.13 3.75
CA GLU A 563 -10.07 8.60 2.47
C GLU A 563 -9.28 8.03 1.28
N ARG A 564 -7.99 7.75 1.48
CA ARG A 564 -7.15 7.13 0.44
C ARG A 564 -7.58 5.70 0.15
N LEU A 565 -7.98 4.94 1.17
CA LEU A 565 -8.57 3.61 0.99
C LEU A 565 -9.91 3.73 0.27
N GLU A 566 -10.77 4.64 0.72
CA GLU A 566 -12.09 4.87 0.14
C GLU A 566 -12.03 5.35 -1.31
N TYR A 567 -10.99 6.08 -1.70
CA TYR A 567 -10.72 6.45 -3.09
C TYR A 567 -10.55 5.22 -3.99
N HIS A 568 -9.67 4.28 -3.63
CA HIS A 568 -9.47 3.06 -4.42
C HIS A 568 -10.75 2.21 -4.51
N VAL A 569 -11.53 2.16 -3.43
CA VAL A 569 -12.84 1.49 -3.42
C VAL A 569 -13.82 2.19 -4.38
N ARG A 570 -13.88 3.52 -4.38
CA ARG A 570 -14.75 4.29 -5.30
C ARG A 570 -14.37 4.07 -6.76
N GLU A 571 -13.08 4.11 -7.09
CA GLU A 571 -12.60 3.93 -8.46
C GLU A 571 -13.00 2.55 -9.01
N GLU A 572 -12.88 1.50 -8.20
CA GLU A 572 -13.27 0.16 -8.60
C GLU A 572 -14.79 0.01 -8.69
N LEU A 573 -15.54 0.41 -7.65
CA LEU A 573 -17.00 0.25 -7.63
C LEU A 573 -17.69 1.13 -8.67
N ASN A 574 -17.11 2.26 -9.05
CA ASN A 574 -17.61 3.04 -10.18
C ASN A 574 -17.63 2.24 -11.48
N ARG A 575 -16.67 1.32 -11.67
CA ARG A 575 -16.59 0.48 -12.86
C ARG A 575 -17.40 -0.81 -12.74
N THR A 576 -17.51 -1.35 -11.53
CA THR A 576 -17.97 -2.73 -11.28
C THR A 576 -19.31 -2.85 -10.57
N ALA A 577 -19.83 -1.80 -9.91
CA ALA A 577 -21.12 -1.83 -9.22
C ALA A 577 -22.28 -1.38 -10.14
N PRO A 578 -23.33 -2.20 -10.36
CA PRO A 578 -24.52 -1.82 -11.11
C PRO A 578 -25.28 -0.68 -10.42
N ARG A 579 -25.95 0.17 -11.21
CA ARG A 579 -26.71 1.33 -10.70
C ARG A 579 -28.15 0.93 -10.40
N ALA A 580 -28.64 1.35 -9.24
CA ALA A 580 -30.03 1.17 -8.84
C ALA A 580 -30.58 2.45 -8.22
N MET A 581 -31.90 2.66 -8.33
CA MET A 581 -32.57 3.76 -7.62
C MET A 581 -33.11 3.26 -6.27
N VAL A 582 -32.76 3.97 -5.21
CA VAL A 582 -33.26 3.79 -3.85
C VAL A 582 -33.47 5.17 -3.26
N VAL A 583 -34.57 5.35 -2.55
CA VAL A 583 -34.94 6.56 -1.82
C VAL A 583 -34.91 6.24 -0.32
N LEU A 584 -34.03 6.90 0.43
CA LEU A 584 -33.83 6.67 1.86
C LEU A 584 -34.99 7.21 2.70
N HIS A 585 -35.42 8.44 2.40
CA HIS A 585 -36.49 9.13 3.13
C HIS A 585 -37.63 9.45 2.17
N PRO A 586 -38.52 8.48 1.87
CA PRO A 586 -39.51 8.63 0.81
C PRO A 586 -40.51 9.75 1.09
N LEU A 587 -40.64 10.65 0.12
CA LEU A 587 -41.68 11.67 0.04
C LEU A 587 -42.57 11.38 -1.16
N LYS A 588 -43.86 11.20 -0.91
CA LYS A 588 -44.85 10.83 -1.92
C LYS A 588 -45.12 11.99 -2.89
N VAL A 589 -45.10 11.69 -4.18
CA VAL A 589 -45.45 12.60 -5.28
C VAL A 589 -46.51 11.94 -6.14
N VAL A 590 -47.63 12.62 -6.34
CA VAL A 590 -48.74 12.18 -7.20
C VAL A 590 -48.72 12.99 -8.49
N ILE A 591 -48.54 12.28 -9.61
CA ILE A 591 -48.59 12.81 -10.97
C ILE A 591 -50.06 12.90 -11.39
N THR A 592 -50.60 14.11 -11.43
CA THR A 592 -52.04 14.36 -11.59
C THR A 592 -52.54 14.20 -13.02
N ASN A 593 -51.67 14.38 -14.01
CA ASN A 593 -51.98 14.28 -15.44
C ASN A 593 -51.58 12.93 -16.07
N LEU A 594 -51.32 11.90 -15.25
CA LEU A 594 -51.13 10.52 -15.68
C LEU A 594 -52.29 9.65 -15.18
N GLU A 595 -52.86 8.79 -16.04
CA GLU A 595 -53.99 7.96 -15.65
C GLU A 595 -53.61 6.98 -14.53
N ALA A 596 -54.47 6.83 -13.52
CA ALA A 596 -54.16 6.10 -12.28
C ALA A 596 -53.81 4.61 -12.47
N ASN A 597 -54.26 3.99 -13.55
CA ASN A 597 -53.99 2.57 -13.86
C ASN A 597 -52.93 2.39 -14.97
N SER A 598 -52.24 3.46 -15.36
CA SER A 598 -51.20 3.40 -16.39
C SER A 598 -49.80 3.43 -15.76
N ALA A 599 -48.89 2.62 -16.32
CA ALA A 599 -47.47 2.65 -16.02
C ALA A 599 -46.68 2.67 -17.32
N ILE A 600 -45.69 3.56 -17.40
CA ILE A 600 -44.79 3.68 -18.56
C ILE A 600 -43.46 3.02 -18.20
N GLU A 601 -43.06 1.99 -18.94
CA GLU A 601 -41.75 1.36 -18.73
C GLU A 601 -40.61 2.26 -19.23
N VAL A 602 -39.68 2.60 -18.33
CA VAL A 602 -38.54 3.48 -18.60
C VAL A 602 -37.25 2.68 -18.52
N ASP A 603 -36.35 2.90 -19.49
CA ASP A 603 -35.02 2.30 -19.52
C ASP A 603 -34.03 3.08 -18.66
N ALA A 604 -33.49 2.42 -17.62
CA ALA A 604 -32.44 2.95 -16.77
C ALA A 604 -31.13 2.21 -17.01
N LYS A 605 -30.02 2.96 -17.11
CA LYS A 605 -28.70 2.38 -17.33
C LYS A 605 -28.19 1.67 -16.08
N ILE A 606 -27.63 0.48 -16.26
CA ILE A 606 -26.93 -0.28 -15.22
C ILE A 606 -25.50 0.25 -15.03
N TRP A 607 -24.85 0.70 -16.11
CA TRP A 607 -23.47 1.20 -16.12
C TRP A 607 -23.39 2.61 -16.74
N PRO A 608 -22.49 3.49 -16.27
CA PRO A 608 -22.39 4.87 -16.75
C PRO A 608 -21.94 4.91 -18.22
N ASP A 609 -20.96 4.07 -18.56
CA ASP A 609 -20.37 3.98 -19.90
C ASP A 609 -21.11 2.99 -20.82
N ALA A 610 -22.29 2.51 -20.39
CA ALA A 610 -23.15 1.64 -21.20
C ALA A 610 -23.48 2.30 -22.55
N LYS A 611 -23.13 1.58 -23.64
CA LYS A 611 -23.52 1.97 -25.00
C LYS A 611 -25.02 1.76 -25.20
N ALA A 612 -25.63 2.63 -26.00
CA ALA A 612 -27.08 2.66 -26.17
C ALA A 612 -27.66 1.49 -26.98
N ASP A 613 -26.80 0.75 -27.68
CA ASP A 613 -27.14 -0.40 -28.51
C ASP A 613 -27.12 -1.74 -27.75
N ASP A 614 -26.59 -1.76 -26.52
CA ASP A 614 -26.58 -2.95 -25.68
C ASP A 614 -27.81 -3.00 -24.75
N ALA A 615 -28.83 -3.78 -25.15
CA ALA A 615 -30.05 -3.95 -24.37
C ALA A 615 -29.80 -4.57 -22.98
N SER A 616 -28.70 -5.32 -22.78
CA SER A 616 -28.36 -5.91 -21.47
C SER A 616 -27.81 -4.88 -20.48
N ALA A 617 -27.47 -3.68 -20.95
CA ALA A 617 -26.94 -2.60 -20.13
C ALA A 617 -28.03 -1.73 -19.49
N PHE A 618 -29.31 -2.09 -19.66
CA PHE A 618 -30.46 -1.39 -19.12
C PHE A 618 -31.33 -2.30 -18.25
N TYR A 619 -31.98 -1.72 -17.25
CA TYR A 619 -33.07 -2.34 -16.51
C TYR A 619 -34.32 -1.47 -16.60
N LYS A 620 -35.48 -2.12 -16.56
CA LYS A 620 -36.79 -1.48 -16.69
C LYS A 620 -37.28 -0.96 -15.35
N ILE A 621 -37.87 0.23 -15.35
CA ILE A 621 -38.46 0.87 -14.18
C ILE A 621 -39.86 1.38 -14.56
N PRO A 622 -40.92 0.98 -13.85
CA PRO A 622 -42.27 1.46 -14.13
C PRO A 622 -42.40 2.93 -13.69
N PHE A 623 -42.90 3.80 -14.55
CA PHE A 623 -43.30 5.17 -14.19
C PHE A 623 -44.81 5.22 -14.04
N SER A 624 -45.29 5.15 -12.80
CA SER A 624 -46.70 5.22 -12.40
C SER A 624 -47.11 6.63 -11.95
N ASN A 625 -48.40 6.83 -11.72
CA ASN A 625 -48.92 8.10 -11.20
C ASN A 625 -48.44 8.42 -9.77
N VAL A 626 -48.05 7.42 -8.98
CA VAL A 626 -47.45 7.64 -7.65
C VAL A 626 -45.96 7.31 -7.72
N VAL A 627 -45.13 8.30 -7.42
CA VAL A 627 -43.67 8.16 -7.29
C VAL A 627 -43.21 8.69 -5.93
N TYR A 628 -42.01 8.30 -5.53
CA TYR A 628 -41.37 8.73 -4.29
C TYR A 628 -39.99 9.28 -4.63
N ILE A 629 -39.67 10.41 -4.01
CA ILE A 629 -38.37 11.09 -4.11
C ILE A 629 -37.79 11.25 -2.70
N GLU A 630 -36.53 11.68 -2.58
CA GLU A 630 -35.99 12.02 -1.27
C GLU A 630 -36.72 13.21 -0.66
N ARG A 631 -36.98 13.14 0.64
CA ARG A 631 -37.54 14.27 1.39
C ARG A 631 -36.68 15.53 1.27
N SER A 632 -35.36 15.38 1.17
CA SER A 632 -34.44 16.52 0.97
C SER A 632 -34.50 17.15 -0.43
N ASP A 633 -35.09 16.44 -1.40
CA ASP A 633 -35.27 16.91 -2.79
C ASP A 633 -36.53 17.77 -2.97
N PHE A 634 -37.25 18.08 -1.89
CA PHE A 634 -38.28 19.11 -1.87
C PHE A 634 -38.07 20.15 -0.75
N ARG A 635 -38.38 21.43 -1.04
CA ARG A 635 -38.46 22.52 -0.05
C ARG A 635 -39.63 23.45 -0.32
N MET A 636 -40.24 23.99 0.73
CA MET A 636 -41.33 24.97 0.62
C MET A 636 -40.89 26.30 0.00
N LYS A 637 -39.66 26.74 0.29
CA LYS A 637 -39.08 27.97 -0.25
C LYS A 637 -37.93 27.62 -1.19
N ASP A 638 -38.01 28.14 -2.41
CA ASP A 638 -36.95 27.96 -3.41
C ASP A 638 -35.74 28.88 -3.12
N SER A 639 -34.57 28.48 -3.62
CA SER A 639 -33.35 29.28 -3.61
C SER A 639 -32.55 29.08 -4.91
N LYS A 640 -31.72 30.07 -5.28
CA LYS A 640 -30.99 30.05 -6.57
C LYS A 640 -30.00 28.89 -6.71
N ASP A 641 -29.50 28.39 -5.60
CA ASP A 641 -28.53 27.29 -5.45
C ASP A 641 -29.20 25.92 -5.26
N TYR A 642 -30.52 25.87 -5.10
CA TYR A 642 -31.25 24.63 -4.95
C TYR A 642 -31.70 24.09 -6.30
N TYR A 643 -31.45 22.80 -6.56
CA TYR A 643 -31.89 22.14 -7.80
C TYR A 643 -32.97 21.08 -7.57
N GLY A 644 -33.55 21.00 -6.38
CA GLY A 644 -34.72 20.16 -6.10
C GLY A 644 -36.06 20.81 -6.50
N LEU A 645 -37.15 20.17 -6.08
CA LEU A 645 -38.52 20.66 -6.26
C LEU A 645 -38.91 21.69 -5.20
N ALA A 646 -39.74 22.63 -5.62
CA ALA A 646 -40.40 23.62 -4.78
C ALA A 646 -41.75 23.97 -5.44
N PRO A 647 -42.71 24.59 -4.74
CA PRO A 647 -43.97 25.00 -5.33
C PRO A 647 -43.78 25.78 -6.65
N GLY A 648 -44.39 25.31 -7.74
CA GLY A 648 -44.27 25.91 -9.07
C GLY A 648 -42.98 25.61 -9.85
N LYS A 649 -41.99 24.97 -9.22
CA LYS A 649 -40.69 24.62 -9.81
C LYS A 649 -40.71 23.23 -10.44
N SER A 650 -39.88 23.03 -11.47
CA SER A 650 -39.72 21.76 -12.16
C SER A 650 -38.36 21.10 -11.89
N ALA A 651 -38.33 19.77 -11.90
CA ALA A 651 -37.13 18.93 -11.84
C ALA A 651 -37.30 17.71 -12.75
N ILE A 652 -36.20 17.10 -13.19
CA ILE A 652 -36.22 15.88 -14.01
C ILE A 652 -36.14 14.67 -13.09
N LEU A 653 -37.06 13.72 -13.28
CA LEU A 653 -36.90 12.38 -12.73
C LEU A 653 -35.90 11.62 -13.59
N ARG A 654 -34.80 11.14 -12.99
CA ARG A 654 -33.70 10.47 -13.69
C ARG A 654 -34.23 9.34 -14.58
N TYR A 655 -33.77 9.28 -15.83
CA TYR A 655 -34.24 8.39 -16.90
C TYR A 655 -35.68 8.62 -17.42
N ALA A 656 -36.56 9.29 -16.66
CA ALA A 656 -37.97 9.49 -17.00
C ALA A 656 -38.27 10.89 -17.58
N PHE A 657 -39.19 11.62 -16.95
CA PHE A 657 -39.76 12.88 -17.44
C PHE A 657 -39.51 14.05 -16.48
N PRO A 658 -39.47 15.31 -16.98
CA PRO A 658 -39.60 16.49 -16.14
C PRO A 658 -40.97 16.50 -15.44
N ILE A 659 -40.98 16.85 -14.16
CA ILE A 659 -42.20 17.07 -13.36
C ILE A 659 -42.21 18.48 -12.79
N LYS A 660 -43.39 19.09 -12.67
CA LYS A 660 -43.61 20.42 -12.08
C LYS A 660 -44.52 20.30 -10.87
N CYS A 661 -44.08 20.80 -9.71
CA CYS A 661 -44.91 20.85 -8.51
C CYS A 661 -46.07 21.84 -8.71
N THR A 662 -47.31 21.36 -8.56
CA THR A 662 -48.54 22.16 -8.70
C THR A 662 -49.18 22.46 -7.35
N GLU A 663 -49.16 21.51 -6.42
CA GLU A 663 -49.80 21.62 -5.11
C GLU A 663 -49.01 20.83 -4.05
N VAL A 664 -49.10 21.26 -2.78
CA VAL A 664 -48.45 20.62 -1.63
C VAL A 664 -49.50 20.35 -0.57
N ILE A 665 -49.59 19.10 -0.12
CA ILE A 665 -50.50 18.68 0.93
C ILE A 665 -49.73 18.59 2.24
N LEU A 666 -50.12 19.42 3.20
CA LEU A 666 -49.55 19.48 4.54
C LEU A 666 -50.39 18.66 5.53
N ALA A 667 -49.77 18.22 6.61
CA ALA A 667 -50.47 17.64 7.75
C ALA A 667 -51.18 18.73 8.58
N ASP A 668 -51.92 18.29 9.60
CA ASP A 668 -52.68 19.18 10.49
C ASP A 668 -51.81 20.20 11.24
N ASP A 669 -50.51 19.92 11.38
CA ASP A 669 -49.52 20.82 11.98
C ASP A 669 -49.10 21.98 11.05
N ASN A 670 -49.53 21.97 9.78
CA ASN A 670 -49.13 22.91 8.73
C ASN A 670 -47.61 23.00 8.49
N GLU A 671 -46.82 22.05 8.99
CA GLU A 671 -45.36 22.00 8.85
C GLU A 671 -44.90 20.73 8.13
N THR A 672 -45.54 19.60 8.42
CA THR A 672 -45.17 18.30 7.86
C THR A 672 -45.76 18.14 6.47
N ILE A 673 -44.88 17.94 5.48
CA ILE A 673 -45.30 17.65 4.10
C ILE A 673 -45.68 16.17 3.99
N LEU A 674 -46.93 15.89 3.60
CA LEU A 674 -47.46 14.55 3.42
C LEU A 674 -47.34 14.08 1.98
N GLU A 675 -47.72 14.95 1.03
CA GLU A 675 -47.80 14.61 -0.39
C GLU A 675 -47.53 15.85 -1.24
N ILE A 676 -46.84 15.64 -2.36
CA ILE A 676 -46.69 16.64 -3.42
C ILE A 676 -47.56 16.21 -4.59
N ARG A 677 -48.28 17.15 -5.21
CA ARG A 677 -48.93 16.93 -6.50
C ARG A 677 -48.13 17.63 -7.58
N ALA A 678 -47.92 16.92 -8.69
CA ALA A 678 -47.11 17.40 -9.79
C ALA A 678 -47.70 16.99 -11.15
N GLU A 679 -47.35 17.74 -12.18
CA GLU A 679 -47.65 17.38 -13.57
C GLU A 679 -46.36 17.00 -14.30
N TYR A 680 -46.39 15.94 -15.11
CA TYR A 680 -45.25 15.54 -15.94
C TYR A 680 -45.33 16.13 -17.36
N ASP A 681 -44.17 16.40 -17.97
CA ASP A 681 -44.03 16.86 -19.35
C ASP A 681 -43.63 15.71 -20.28
N PRO A 682 -44.56 15.08 -21.02
CA PRO A 682 -44.25 13.99 -21.96
C PRO A 682 -43.39 14.45 -23.13
N SER A 683 -43.43 15.74 -23.49
CA SER A 683 -42.68 16.28 -24.62
C SER A 683 -41.20 16.49 -24.33
N LYS A 684 -40.80 16.43 -23.04
CA LYS A 684 -39.44 16.70 -22.53
C LYS A 684 -38.84 18.02 -23.06
N LYS A 685 -39.68 19.00 -23.43
CA LYS A 685 -39.24 20.31 -23.92
C LYS A 685 -38.64 21.13 -22.79
N THR A 686 -39.20 21.00 -21.60
CA THR A 686 -38.69 21.66 -20.41
C THR A 686 -37.41 20.97 -19.96
N LYS A 687 -36.30 21.70 -19.86
CA LYS A 687 -35.00 21.19 -19.36
C LYS A 687 -34.64 21.81 -18.00
N PRO A 688 -35.25 21.35 -16.90
CA PRO A 688 -34.84 21.74 -15.55
C PRO A 688 -33.35 21.47 -15.29
N LYS A 689 -32.76 22.25 -14.37
CA LYS A 689 -31.38 22.00 -13.89
C LYS A 689 -31.29 20.78 -12.96
N GLY A 690 -32.36 20.49 -12.23
CA GLY A 690 -32.43 19.42 -11.25
C GLY A 690 -32.65 18.05 -11.87
N VAL A 691 -31.90 17.04 -11.40
CA VAL A 691 -32.13 15.62 -11.72
C VAL A 691 -32.24 14.83 -10.42
N LEU A 692 -33.41 14.26 -10.16
CA LEU A 692 -33.75 13.54 -8.94
C LEU A 692 -33.77 12.04 -9.23
N HIS A 693 -33.23 11.23 -8.31
CA HIS A 693 -33.55 9.80 -8.32
C HIS A 693 -34.94 9.61 -7.70
N TRP A 694 -35.59 8.52 -8.05
CA TRP A 694 -36.96 8.26 -7.64
C TRP A 694 -37.25 6.77 -7.67
N VAL A 695 -38.32 6.37 -7.01
CA VAL A 695 -38.90 5.02 -7.10
C VAL A 695 -40.41 5.16 -7.23
N SER A 696 -41.08 4.14 -7.73
CA SER A 696 -42.50 4.16 -8.04
C SER A 696 -43.21 2.95 -7.48
N GLN A 697 -44.53 3.07 -7.41
CA GLN A 697 -45.37 1.90 -7.20
C GLN A 697 -45.20 0.95 -8.41
N PRO A 698 -44.83 -0.33 -8.18
CA PRO A 698 -44.68 -1.29 -9.28
C PRO A 698 -46.02 -1.57 -9.98
N SER A 699 -47.12 -1.41 -9.25
CA SER A 699 -48.49 -1.44 -9.75
C SER A 699 -49.36 -0.54 -8.89
N PRO A 700 -50.49 -0.01 -9.40
CA PRO A 700 -51.35 0.92 -8.65
C PRO A 700 -51.71 0.38 -7.26
N GLY A 701 -51.43 1.18 -6.22
CA GLY A 701 -51.75 0.85 -4.83
C GLY A 701 -50.77 -0.11 -4.13
N VAL A 702 -49.72 -0.55 -4.80
CA VAL A 702 -48.68 -1.40 -4.20
C VAL A 702 -47.47 -0.55 -3.85
N ASP A 703 -47.01 -0.60 -2.60
CA ASP A 703 -45.81 0.10 -2.16
C ASP A 703 -44.56 -0.42 -2.90
N PRO A 704 -43.54 0.43 -3.13
CA PRO A 704 -42.24 -0.01 -3.61
C PRO A 704 -41.59 -1.05 -2.66
N LEU A 705 -40.53 -1.71 -3.13
CA LEU A 705 -39.77 -2.66 -2.32
C LEU A 705 -39.17 -1.96 -1.11
N LYS A 706 -39.54 -2.40 0.10
CA LYS A 706 -39.01 -1.87 1.37
C LYS A 706 -37.66 -2.52 1.66
N VAL A 707 -36.65 -1.71 1.99
CA VAL A 707 -35.29 -2.14 2.30
C VAL A 707 -34.77 -1.41 3.54
N GLU A 708 -33.93 -2.07 4.32
CA GLU A 708 -33.18 -1.45 5.43
C GLU A 708 -31.84 -0.95 4.90
N ILE A 709 -31.50 0.31 5.19
CA ILE A 709 -30.22 0.91 4.83
C ILE A 709 -29.44 1.25 6.09
N ARG A 710 -28.18 0.83 6.16
CA ARG A 710 -27.25 1.13 7.24
C ARG A 710 -26.17 2.07 6.72
N LEU A 711 -26.20 3.30 7.22
CA LEU A 711 -25.22 4.33 6.88
C LEU A 711 -24.12 4.31 7.93
N PHE A 712 -22.88 4.07 7.48
CA PHE A 712 -21.70 4.08 8.35
C PHE A 712 -20.89 5.35 8.14
N GLU A 713 -20.44 5.94 9.25
CA GLU A 713 -19.46 7.01 9.34
C GLU A 713 -18.22 6.53 10.10
N ARG A 714 -17.21 7.40 10.21
CA ARG A 714 -15.99 7.11 10.99
C ARG A 714 -16.35 6.74 12.43
N LEU A 715 -15.76 5.66 12.96
CA LEU A 715 -16.02 5.18 14.33
C LEU A 715 -15.51 6.18 15.39
N PHE A 716 -14.37 6.81 15.11
CA PHE A 716 -13.74 7.81 15.96
C PHE A 716 -13.79 9.18 15.31
N ILE A 717 -13.97 10.21 16.12
CA ILE A 717 -14.03 11.61 15.67
C ILE A 717 -12.62 12.09 15.33
N SER A 718 -11.64 11.80 16.19
CA SER A 718 -10.26 12.22 16.01
C SER A 718 -9.54 11.40 14.92
N GLU A 719 -8.60 12.03 14.22
CA GLU A 719 -7.78 11.33 13.21
C GLU A 719 -6.84 10.30 13.83
N ASN A 720 -6.31 10.55 15.02
CA ASN A 720 -5.45 9.61 15.73
C ASN A 720 -5.99 9.32 17.14
N PRO A 721 -7.07 8.51 17.27
CA PRO A 721 -7.63 8.16 18.57
C PRO A 721 -6.68 7.27 19.38
N ALA A 722 -5.65 6.68 18.75
CA ALA A 722 -4.73 5.78 19.44
C ALA A 722 -3.87 6.48 20.49
N GLU A 723 -3.57 7.77 20.28
CA GLU A 723 -2.75 8.63 21.16
C GLU A 723 -3.56 9.30 22.29
N LEU A 724 -4.88 9.15 22.31
CA LEU A 724 -5.72 9.73 23.35
C LEU A 724 -5.72 8.87 24.63
N ASP A 725 -5.60 9.53 25.78
CA ASP A 725 -5.74 8.88 27.10
C ASP A 725 -7.12 8.21 27.25
N ASN A 726 -8.19 8.97 26.97
CA ASN A 726 -9.56 8.47 26.94
C ASN A 726 -10.07 8.27 25.50
N TRP A 727 -9.42 7.37 24.76
CA TRP A 727 -9.80 7.06 23.37
C TRP A 727 -11.24 6.52 23.20
N LEU A 728 -11.83 5.89 24.22
CA LEU A 728 -13.24 5.43 24.15
C LEU A 728 -14.23 6.60 24.18
N GLY A 729 -13.87 7.72 24.81
CA GLY A 729 -14.70 8.94 24.78
C GLY A 729 -14.77 9.63 23.42
N ASP A 730 -13.89 9.25 22.48
CA ASP A 730 -13.82 9.82 21.13
C ASP A 730 -14.71 9.08 20.10
N LEU A 731 -15.50 8.12 20.56
CA LEU A 731 -16.44 7.38 19.70
C LEU A 731 -17.51 8.33 19.12
N ASN A 732 -17.73 8.23 17.81
CA ASN A 732 -18.74 9.00 17.11
C ASN A 732 -20.14 8.39 17.33
N PRO A 733 -21.07 9.11 17.99
CA PRO A 733 -22.43 8.62 18.21
C PRO A 733 -23.22 8.42 16.92
N ASN A 734 -22.82 9.11 15.84
CA ASN A 734 -23.43 9.00 14.51
C ASN A 734 -22.67 8.03 13.59
N SER A 735 -21.80 7.17 14.14
CA SER A 735 -21.00 6.21 13.36
C SER A 735 -21.84 5.16 12.63
N LYS A 736 -23.08 4.92 13.07
CA LYS A 736 -24.04 4.00 12.45
C LYS A 736 -25.45 4.59 12.55
N VAL A 737 -26.09 4.80 11.40
CA VAL A 737 -27.50 5.23 11.30
C VAL A 737 -28.28 4.18 10.52
N ILE A 738 -29.38 3.70 11.10
CA ILE A 738 -30.25 2.68 10.48
C ILE A 738 -31.51 3.36 9.94
N ILE A 739 -31.82 3.10 8.68
CA ILE A 739 -33.02 3.57 7.99
C ILE A 739 -33.87 2.35 7.62
N PRO A 740 -34.91 2.00 8.40
CA PRO A 740 -35.64 0.75 8.23
C PRO A 740 -36.67 0.76 7.08
N GLY A 741 -37.03 1.94 6.57
CA GLY A 741 -38.16 2.15 5.66
C GLY A 741 -37.81 2.80 4.33
N ALA A 742 -36.61 2.54 3.80
CA ALA A 742 -36.21 3.04 2.49
C ALA A 742 -36.95 2.27 1.37
N TYR A 743 -37.17 2.94 0.24
CA TYR A 743 -37.87 2.38 -0.92
C TYR A 743 -36.90 2.15 -2.07
N GLY A 744 -36.84 0.93 -2.60
CA GLY A 744 -36.00 0.54 -3.72
C GLY A 744 -36.79 0.09 -4.94
N VAL A 745 -36.11 0.07 -6.10
CA VAL A 745 -36.63 -0.55 -7.32
C VAL A 745 -36.82 -2.07 -7.15
N SER A 746 -37.83 -2.63 -7.82
CA SER A 746 -38.18 -4.05 -7.69
C SER A 746 -37.09 -5.02 -8.15
N SER A 747 -36.18 -4.58 -9.02
CA SER A 747 -35.03 -5.38 -9.49
C SER A 747 -34.09 -5.80 -8.35
N LEU A 748 -34.05 -5.04 -7.25
CA LEU A 748 -33.24 -5.36 -6.07
C LEU A 748 -33.76 -6.58 -5.30
N ARG A 749 -34.99 -7.07 -5.56
CA ARG A 749 -35.55 -8.25 -4.88
C ARG A 749 -34.69 -9.50 -5.06
N ASN A 750 -33.94 -9.58 -6.16
CA ASN A 750 -33.09 -10.72 -6.49
C ASN A 750 -31.63 -10.54 -6.06
N ALA A 751 -31.31 -9.44 -5.36
CA ALA A 751 -29.96 -9.16 -4.90
C ALA A 751 -29.53 -10.19 -3.84
N LYS A 752 -28.30 -10.68 -3.95
CA LYS A 752 -27.71 -11.69 -3.06
C LYS A 752 -26.72 -11.05 -2.12
N VAL A 753 -26.51 -11.67 -0.96
CA VAL A 753 -25.50 -11.24 0.01
C VAL A 753 -24.14 -11.06 -0.69
N GLY A 754 -23.51 -9.90 -0.49
CA GLY A 754 -22.26 -9.53 -1.14
C GLY A 754 -22.40 -8.82 -2.49
N ASP A 755 -23.59 -8.75 -3.09
CA ASP A 755 -23.80 -7.96 -4.31
C ASP A 755 -23.61 -6.46 -3.99
N ASN A 756 -22.86 -5.77 -4.84
CA ASN A 756 -22.59 -4.34 -4.72
C ASN A 756 -23.47 -3.54 -5.68
N PHE A 757 -23.88 -2.35 -5.27
CA PHE A 757 -24.68 -1.43 -6.07
C PHE A 757 -24.21 0.00 -5.87
N GLN A 758 -24.26 0.82 -6.93
CA GLN A 758 -24.29 2.26 -6.76
C GLN A 758 -25.74 2.70 -6.64
N PHE A 759 -26.14 3.21 -5.48
CA PHE A 759 -27.43 3.87 -5.34
C PHE A 759 -27.30 5.31 -5.83
N GLU A 760 -28.12 5.64 -6.85
CA GLU A 760 -28.01 6.88 -7.60
C GLU A 760 -28.04 8.12 -6.69
N ARG A 761 -27.01 8.96 -6.78
CA ARG A 761 -26.76 10.16 -5.95
C ARG A 761 -26.43 9.92 -4.48
N LEU A 762 -26.46 8.68 -3.97
CA LEU A 762 -26.28 8.38 -2.54
C LEU A 762 -24.88 7.84 -2.21
N GLY A 763 -24.41 6.85 -2.97
CA GLY A 763 -23.15 6.17 -2.66
C GLY A 763 -23.11 4.75 -3.20
N TYR A 764 -22.12 3.99 -2.74
CA TYR A 764 -22.00 2.56 -3.01
C TYR A 764 -22.44 1.77 -1.79
N PHE A 765 -23.15 0.68 -2.05
CA PHE A 765 -23.81 -0.15 -1.06
C PHE A 765 -23.59 -1.63 -1.37
N VAL A 766 -23.56 -2.45 -0.33
CA VAL A 766 -23.48 -3.91 -0.43
C VAL A 766 -24.66 -4.55 0.29
N VAL A 767 -25.16 -5.67 -0.23
CA VAL A 767 -26.15 -6.49 0.47
C VAL A 767 -25.50 -7.15 1.68
N ASP A 768 -25.98 -6.83 2.88
CA ASP A 768 -25.46 -7.36 4.14
C ASP A 768 -25.92 -8.82 4.37
N GLN A 769 -25.12 -9.56 5.14
CA GLN A 769 -25.43 -10.95 5.52
C GLN A 769 -26.71 -11.11 6.37
N ASP A 770 -27.18 -10.03 7.01
CA ASP A 770 -28.46 -10.03 7.74
C ASP A 770 -29.68 -9.99 6.79
N SER A 771 -29.48 -9.97 5.47
CA SER A 771 -30.55 -9.99 4.48
C SER A 771 -31.25 -11.35 4.41
N THR A 772 -32.58 -11.35 4.38
CA THR A 772 -33.44 -12.51 4.14
C THR A 772 -34.32 -12.28 2.90
N PRO A 773 -35.00 -13.31 2.35
CA PRO A 773 -35.93 -13.14 1.24
C PRO A 773 -37.06 -12.11 1.52
N GLU A 774 -37.42 -11.91 2.78
CA GLU A 774 -38.46 -10.98 3.24
C GLU A 774 -37.90 -9.60 3.60
N LYS A 775 -36.61 -9.51 3.95
CA LYS A 775 -35.97 -8.29 4.42
C LYS A 775 -34.59 -8.13 3.81
N LEU A 776 -34.47 -7.22 2.84
CA LEU A 776 -33.17 -6.84 2.28
C LEU A 776 -32.53 -5.74 3.12
N VAL A 777 -31.24 -5.94 3.43
CA VAL A 777 -30.42 -5.03 4.23
C VAL A 777 -29.21 -4.61 3.40
N PHE A 778 -28.97 -3.31 3.28
CA PHE A 778 -27.82 -2.77 2.58
C PHE A 778 -26.93 -1.94 3.49
N ASN A 779 -25.63 -2.19 3.44
CA ASN A 779 -24.61 -1.41 4.12
C ASN A 779 -24.03 -0.37 3.16
N ARG A 780 -23.89 0.89 3.59
CA ARG A 780 -23.14 1.89 2.81
C ARG A 780 -21.64 1.57 2.90
N THR A 781 -21.04 1.24 1.75
CA THR A 781 -19.61 1.01 1.63
C THR A 781 -18.84 2.33 1.71
N VAL A 782 -19.18 3.25 0.80
CA VAL A 782 -18.53 4.56 0.67
C VAL A 782 -19.46 5.57 -0.04
N THR A 783 -19.30 6.85 0.26
CA THR A 783 -20.03 7.94 -0.42
C THR A 783 -19.50 8.17 -1.86
N LEU A 784 -20.28 8.86 -2.70
CA LEU A 784 -19.86 9.16 -4.08
C LEU A 784 -18.68 10.15 -4.17
N LYS A 785 -18.56 11.03 -3.18
CA LYS A 785 -17.52 12.05 -3.07
C LYS A 785 -17.05 12.10 -1.62
N ASP A 786 -15.82 12.56 -1.43
CA ASP A 786 -15.30 12.88 -0.12
C ASP A 786 -16.20 13.93 0.55
N SER A 787 -16.72 13.60 1.73
CA SER A 787 -17.57 14.48 2.54
C SER A 787 -16.76 15.49 3.35
N TYR A 788 -15.43 15.40 3.33
CA TYR A 788 -14.57 16.33 4.05
C TYR A 788 -14.47 17.66 3.29
N SER A 789 -15.13 18.69 3.84
CA SER A 789 -14.82 20.07 3.50
C SER A 789 -13.32 20.28 3.62
N LYS A 790 -12.69 20.85 2.58
CA LYS A 790 -11.43 21.59 2.74
C LYS A 790 -11.65 22.69 3.77
N GLY A 791 -11.51 22.35 5.04
CA GLY A 791 -11.89 23.14 6.19
C GLY A 791 -10.78 23.06 7.23
N GLY A 792 -9.66 23.70 6.90
CA GLY A 792 -8.53 23.94 7.79
C GLY A 792 -7.67 25.02 7.14
N LYS A 793 -7.82 26.25 7.63
CA LYS A 793 -6.98 27.40 7.27
C LYS A 793 -5.54 27.19 7.69
#